data_AF-A0A1X7FLP2-F1
#
_entry.id   AF-A0A1X7FLP2-F1
#
_cell.length_a   1.000
_cell.length_b   1.000
_cell.length_c   1.000
_cell.angle_alpha   90.00
_cell.angle_beta   90.00
_cell.angle_gamma   90.00
#
_symmetry.space_group_name_H-M   'P 1'
#
loop_
_entity.id
_entity.type
_entity.pdbx_description
1 polymer ?
#
loop_
_entity_poly.entity_id
_entity_poly.type
_entity_poly.pdbx_seq_one_letter_code
_entity_poly.pdbx_strand_id
1 'polypeptide(L)'
;MSIVGPRIYNLFPTLVGPVRDWAGHLPRIQGMGFDWIFLNPIHQPGFSGSLYAVKDPYRLHDALRGGSHESDDELLRRFIGEAGAHGQSVMMDFVINHTSRDALLVDQHPDWYKRGPDGDLHRPGAVDPNNTANVTVWGDLASLDYDRAESRAGLIGYWSDYLRHYIGLGVKGFRCDAAYQVPAEVWKSLIDAAHAVNPEVKFFAETLGCTVEQVRELCGAGFDFLFNSAKWWDFKADWLLDQYDEFRWIAPSIAFPESHDTDRLAAEVGSQDAVRLAAQLKMHYLFAASFSTGVLMPVGYEYGFTRKLDVVRTSPADWEQPKLDLTGFIGAVNAMKAATPALNVEGPQRRVTSPHSPVLGLIRQVDGAALDQPDGCAILVLNPDENRPHTLDVGPILAATGGTYEAFEDVTPEAEPLPMEPGEAMMLRPMELRVFRARAARSHPVELHDVEEREWMDSIAAGRMTIENVYPELDGGRFAVKRAVGDVMEVWADIYTDGTFVLAASVMYKADGDEEWSEAPMRFHENDRWVGRVPLTRNARYTYSIEAWRDVWESWRADFKKKVDAGMVVDLELVEGRRFVEQALDLNHGDGRAALEAVIERMQSLAGREAIDYALSDEPRRVMKQYGERQYKSRYVRELEVYVDRTAGAYSAWFEIFPRSASPDPSRPGTFDDVVNLLPMVRDMGFDVLYFPPIHPIGRAFRKGKNNTLNPGPDDPGVPYAIGAEEGGHDAIDPMIGDFDSFRRLVREAKRHGIEIALDFAVQCSPDHPWVKEHPHWFYWRPDGTIRYAENPPKKYQDIVNVSFYRQSYPDLWYALRDVVLMWCKEGVRIFRVDNPHTKPFPFWEWMIREVQDRYPDALFLAEAFTRPKLMKRLAKVGFTQSYSYFTWRTTKPELTEYLTELTQSESREYMRPNFFANTPDILPPILTHGGRPAHMMRAVLAATLAGVYGLYGPYLLCEAEAYPGKEEYNHSEKYEVRHWDWNKPGNIRDYVTAINRIRRENPALQQFTNLRFYNAFDDNILLYGKMTAAKDNVILIAVNLDPHNGHGGTIEVPLWELGLPDGAHVQVEDLFSGHRFTWIGKFQHVWLDPHRNPAAIWRIVPPGV
;
A
#
# COMPACT_ATOMS: atom_id res chain seq x y z
N MET A 1 -42.71 22.67 5.85
CA MET A 1 -41.57 23.45 5.31
C MET A 1 -40.53 23.51 6.41
N SER A 2 -39.30 23.06 6.16
CA SER A 2 -38.23 23.12 7.17
C SER A 2 -38.02 24.58 7.58
N ILE A 3 -38.03 24.85 8.88
CA ILE A 3 -37.71 26.17 9.41
C ILE A 3 -36.26 26.47 9.01
N VAL A 4 -36.05 27.45 8.14
CA VAL A 4 -34.70 27.91 7.79
C VAL A 4 -34.19 28.72 8.98
N GLY A 5 -32.95 28.47 9.37
CA GLY A 5 -32.31 29.15 10.49
C GLY A 5 -32.23 30.68 10.32
N PRO A 6 -32.58 31.46 11.37
CA PRO A 6 -32.65 32.91 11.31
C PRO A 6 -31.26 33.53 11.40
N ARG A 7 -31.01 34.58 10.61
CA ARG A 7 -29.81 35.41 10.66
C ARG A 7 -30.21 36.76 11.25
N ILE A 8 -29.89 36.93 12.52
CA ILE A 8 -30.41 38.01 13.36
C ILE A 8 -29.34 39.09 13.55
N TYR A 9 -29.69 40.32 13.19
CA TYR A 9 -28.90 41.49 13.48
C TYR A 9 -29.52 42.26 14.66
N ASN A 10 -28.81 42.36 15.78
CA ASN A 10 -29.26 43.13 16.93
C ASN A 10 -28.94 44.62 16.74
N LEU A 11 -29.98 45.40 16.45
CA LEU A 11 -29.93 46.85 16.30
C LEU A 11 -30.19 47.51 17.65
N PHE A 12 -29.11 47.79 18.40
CA PHE A 12 -29.22 48.32 19.77
C PHE A 12 -29.79 49.76 19.78
N PRO A 13 -31.01 49.97 20.30
CA PRO A 13 -31.82 51.14 19.98
C PRO A 13 -31.21 52.46 20.47
N THR A 14 -30.64 52.52 21.68
CA THR A 14 -30.07 53.75 22.22
C THR A 14 -28.71 54.11 21.61
N LEU A 15 -28.02 53.16 20.99
CA LEU A 15 -26.79 53.42 20.24
C LEU A 15 -27.07 54.06 18.88
N VAL A 16 -28.12 53.60 18.18
CA VAL A 16 -28.47 54.13 16.85
C VAL A 16 -29.36 55.38 16.93
N GLY A 17 -29.91 55.69 18.10
CA GLY A 17 -30.62 56.94 18.36
C GLY A 17 -32.13 56.85 18.08
N PRO A 18 -32.78 57.98 17.74
CA PRO A 18 -34.22 58.02 17.50
C PRO A 18 -34.71 57.07 16.40
N VAL A 19 -35.95 56.58 16.50
CA VAL A 19 -36.55 55.60 15.56
C VAL A 19 -36.46 56.05 14.09
N ARG A 20 -36.56 57.36 13.82
CA ARG A 20 -36.45 57.94 12.48
C ARG A 20 -35.10 57.68 11.80
N ASP A 21 -34.05 57.42 12.57
CA ASP A 21 -32.68 57.22 12.07
C ASP A 21 -32.38 55.74 11.82
N TRP A 22 -33.20 54.82 12.35
CA TRP A 22 -32.97 53.37 12.24
C TRP A 22 -33.02 52.85 10.81
N ALA A 23 -33.88 53.44 9.97
CA ALA A 23 -34.03 53.08 8.56
C ALA A 23 -32.72 53.18 7.76
N GLY A 24 -31.82 54.09 8.16
CA GLY A 24 -30.51 54.26 7.55
C GLY A 24 -29.60 53.04 7.66
N HIS A 25 -29.87 52.13 8.60
CA HIS A 25 -29.09 50.92 8.80
C HIS A 25 -29.57 49.73 7.95
N LEU A 26 -30.81 49.74 7.47
CA LEU A 26 -31.42 48.60 6.75
C LEU A 26 -30.62 48.14 5.53
N PRO A 27 -30.13 49.03 4.63
CA PRO A 27 -29.37 48.60 3.46
C PRO A 27 -28.08 47.86 3.82
N ARG A 28 -27.39 48.29 4.88
CA ARG A 28 -26.16 47.63 5.35
C ARG A 28 -26.47 46.25 5.93
N ILE A 29 -27.52 46.15 6.75
CA ILE A 29 -27.95 44.89 7.37
C ILE A 29 -28.35 43.89 6.27
N GLN A 30 -29.03 44.37 5.21
CA GLN A 30 -29.43 43.56 4.06
C GLN A 30 -28.21 43.10 3.25
N GLY A 31 -27.24 44.00 3.02
CA GLY A 31 -25.98 43.68 2.33
C GLY A 31 -25.15 42.61 3.04
N MET A 32 -25.26 42.52 4.37
CA MET A 32 -24.68 41.45 5.17
C MET A 32 -25.51 40.16 5.19
N GLY A 33 -26.67 40.11 4.53
CA GLY A 33 -27.50 38.92 4.41
C GLY A 33 -28.29 38.53 5.67
N PHE A 34 -28.50 39.47 6.60
CA PHE A 34 -29.39 39.26 7.75
C PHE A 34 -30.86 39.44 7.32
N ASP A 35 -31.71 38.52 7.75
CA ASP A 35 -33.15 38.48 7.47
C ASP A 35 -34.01 38.82 8.69
N TRP A 36 -33.41 38.98 9.87
CA TRP A 36 -34.08 39.48 11.06
C TRP A 36 -33.35 40.68 11.68
N ILE A 37 -34.14 41.65 12.15
CA ILE A 37 -33.67 42.75 13.01
C ILE A 37 -34.23 42.52 14.39
N PHE A 38 -33.34 42.44 15.37
CA PHE A 38 -33.70 42.38 16.78
C PHE A 38 -33.54 43.75 17.43
N LEU A 39 -34.58 44.19 18.15
CA LEU A 39 -34.59 45.38 18.97
C LEU A 39 -34.64 44.98 20.45
N ASN A 40 -33.64 45.39 21.24
CA ASN A 40 -33.72 45.43 22.70
C ASN A 40 -34.93 46.25 23.17
N PRO A 41 -35.32 46.26 24.47
CA PRO A 41 -36.51 46.96 24.91
C PRO A 41 -36.49 48.44 24.50
N ILE A 42 -37.57 48.86 23.83
CA ILE A 42 -37.73 50.21 23.28
C ILE A 42 -38.65 51.08 24.15
N HIS A 43 -39.18 50.49 25.21
CA HIS A 43 -40.24 51.04 26.05
C HIS A 43 -39.70 52.08 27.03
N GLN A 44 -40.60 52.89 27.58
CA GLN A 44 -40.26 53.89 28.58
C GLN A 44 -39.67 53.19 29.83
N PRO A 45 -38.40 53.46 30.19
CA PRO A 45 -37.79 52.88 31.38
C PRO A 45 -38.26 53.59 32.64
N GLY A 46 -38.06 52.91 33.77
CA GLY A 46 -38.27 53.43 35.11
C GLY A 46 -37.16 54.36 35.57
N PHE A 47 -37.14 54.64 36.88
CA PHE A 47 -36.23 55.62 37.48
C PHE A 47 -34.73 55.33 37.27
N SER A 48 -34.34 54.07 37.03
CA SER A 48 -32.94 53.70 36.78
C SER A 48 -32.47 54.04 35.36
N GLY A 49 -33.40 54.25 34.43
CA GLY A 49 -33.10 54.44 33.01
C GLY A 49 -32.68 53.18 32.27
N SER A 50 -32.72 52.00 32.92
CA SER A 50 -32.39 50.72 32.29
C SER A 50 -33.47 50.30 31.30
N LEU A 51 -33.06 49.90 30.07
CA LEU A 51 -33.98 49.38 29.05
C LEU A 51 -34.83 48.20 29.56
N TYR A 52 -34.25 47.34 30.40
CA TYR A 52 -34.95 46.16 30.94
C TYR A 52 -35.81 46.48 32.18
N ALA A 53 -35.60 47.64 32.82
CA ALA A 53 -36.47 48.15 33.87
C ALA A 53 -37.68 48.90 33.27
N VAL A 54 -38.57 48.19 32.57
CA VAL A 54 -39.69 48.82 31.86
C VAL A 54 -40.72 49.39 32.84
N LYS A 55 -41.06 50.67 32.67
CA LYS A 55 -42.10 51.37 33.44
C LYS A 55 -43.46 51.36 32.76
N ASP A 56 -43.48 51.62 31.46
CA ASP A 56 -44.67 51.60 30.62
C ASP A 56 -44.35 50.88 29.30
N PRO A 57 -44.89 49.66 29.09
CA PRO A 57 -44.63 48.86 27.90
C PRO A 57 -45.36 49.35 26.63
N TYR A 58 -46.22 50.37 26.71
CA TYR A 58 -46.94 50.93 25.56
C TYR A 58 -46.45 52.32 25.12
N ARG A 59 -45.47 52.89 25.83
CA ARG A 59 -44.86 54.17 25.49
C ARG A 59 -43.40 53.95 25.08
N LEU A 60 -42.96 54.60 24.01
CA LEU A 60 -41.54 54.58 23.63
C LEU A 60 -40.69 55.38 24.60
N HIS A 61 -39.46 54.92 24.81
CA HIS A 61 -38.45 55.69 25.53
C HIS A 61 -38.24 57.07 24.89
N ASP A 62 -38.26 58.13 25.70
CA ASP A 62 -38.11 59.52 25.23
C ASP A 62 -36.87 59.77 24.34
N ALA A 63 -35.74 59.09 24.60
CA ALA A 63 -34.55 59.17 23.78
C ALA A 63 -34.77 58.60 22.36
N LEU A 64 -35.60 57.55 22.24
CA LEU A 64 -35.94 56.92 20.96
C LEU A 64 -37.03 57.68 20.20
N ARG A 65 -37.90 58.40 20.91
CA ARG A 65 -38.85 59.34 20.28
C ARG A 65 -38.15 60.54 19.63
N GLY A 66 -37.03 61.01 20.21
CA GLY A 66 -36.20 62.08 19.64
C GLY A 66 -36.95 63.40 19.38
N GLY A 67 -37.95 63.70 20.20
CA GLY A 67 -38.80 64.89 20.10
C GLY A 67 -39.87 64.85 18.99
N SER A 68 -40.16 63.68 18.41
CA SER A 68 -41.21 63.54 17.38
C SER A 68 -42.62 63.84 17.92
N HIS A 69 -43.40 64.54 17.10
CA HIS A 69 -44.83 64.81 17.32
C HIS A 69 -45.74 63.67 16.80
N GLU A 70 -45.19 62.69 16.08
CA GLU A 70 -45.90 61.48 15.66
C GLU A 70 -46.24 60.60 16.89
N SER A 71 -47.25 59.73 16.76
CA SER A 71 -47.52 58.72 17.78
C SER A 71 -46.46 57.62 17.77
N ASP A 72 -46.26 56.95 18.91
CA ASP A 72 -45.25 55.90 19.06
C ASP A 72 -45.49 54.74 18.08
N ASP A 73 -46.75 54.35 17.90
CA ASP A 73 -47.17 53.30 16.96
C ASP A 73 -46.87 53.65 15.49
N GLU A 74 -47.04 54.92 15.09
CA GLU A 74 -46.73 55.37 13.72
C GLU A 74 -45.23 55.32 13.44
N LEU A 75 -44.42 55.73 14.41
CA LEU A 75 -42.96 55.65 14.32
C LEU A 75 -42.50 54.21 14.11
N LEU A 76 -43.03 53.28 14.92
CA LEU A 76 -42.67 51.87 14.83
C LEU A 76 -43.21 51.22 13.56
N ARG A 77 -44.48 51.46 13.20
CA ARG A 77 -45.08 50.88 11.99
C ARG A 77 -44.34 51.30 10.72
N ARG A 78 -43.86 52.56 10.66
CA ARG A 78 -43.03 53.03 9.53
C ARG A 78 -41.73 52.22 9.44
N PHE A 79 -40.97 52.14 10.54
CA PHE A 79 -39.71 51.40 10.55
C PHE A 79 -39.89 49.92 10.21
N ILE A 80 -40.90 49.27 10.79
CA ILE A 80 -41.21 47.85 10.52
C ILE A 80 -41.57 47.65 9.04
N GLY A 81 -42.36 48.56 8.45
CA GLY A 81 -42.69 48.53 7.02
C GLY A 81 -41.46 48.69 6.13
N GLU A 82 -40.56 49.60 6.48
CA GLU A 82 -39.29 49.81 5.76
C GLU A 82 -38.37 48.60 5.86
N ALA A 83 -38.22 48.00 7.06
CA ALA A 83 -37.48 46.75 7.24
C ALA A 83 -38.06 45.62 6.37
N GLY A 84 -39.39 45.49 6.33
CA GLY A 84 -40.09 44.54 5.47
C GLY A 84 -39.81 44.74 3.99
N ALA A 85 -39.72 45.99 3.52
CA ALA A 85 -39.36 46.32 2.13
C ALA A 85 -37.91 45.91 1.78
N HIS A 86 -37.03 45.83 2.77
CA HIS A 86 -35.68 45.28 2.65
C HIS A 86 -35.61 43.75 2.86
N GLY A 87 -36.75 43.07 2.97
CA GLY A 87 -36.83 41.63 3.18
C GLY A 87 -36.46 41.18 4.60
N GLN A 88 -36.50 42.10 5.58
CA GLN A 88 -36.13 41.84 6.97
C GLN A 88 -37.36 41.80 7.87
N SER A 89 -37.41 40.79 8.73
CA SER A 89 -38.44 40.66 9.77
C SER A 89 -37.97 41.34 11.05
N VAL A 90 -38.85 42.10 11.70
CA VAL A 90 -38.52 42.76 12.97
C VAL A 90 -38.98 41.89 14.14
N MET A 91 -38.07 41.65 15.09
CA MET A 91 -38.35 41.09 16.40
C MET A 91 -38.01 42.08 17.50
N MET A 92 -38.68 41.97 18.64
CA MET A 92 -38.42 42.80 19.81
C MET A 92 -38.25 41.98 21.08
N ASP A 93 -37.62 42.58 22.08
CA ASP A 93 -37.52 41.96 23.40
C ASP A 93 -38.87 41.95 24.13
N PHE A 94 -39.16 40.81 24.74
CA PHE A 94 -40.35 40.58 25.54
C PHE A 94 -39.97 40.20 26.96
N VAL A 95 -40.00 41.21 27.84
CA VAL A 95 -39.57 41.13 29.24
C VAL A 95 -40.81 41.03 30.13
N ILE A 96 -41.07 39.84 30.68
CA ILE A 96 -42.28 39.58 31.48
C ILE A 96 -42.01 38.88 32.82
N ASN A 97 -40.77 38.53 33.14
CA ASN A 97 -40.40 38.04 34.45
C ASN A 97 -40.41 39.16 35.52
N HIS A 98 -40.22 40.42 35.11
CA HIS A 98 -40.17 41.58 35.99
C HIS A 98 -40.57 42.89 35.27
N THR A 99 -40.75 43.97 36.06
CA THR A 99 -40.87 45.35 35.58
C THR A 99 -39.97 46.28 36.39
N SER A 100 -39.91 47.58 36.08
CA SER A 100 -39.39 48.58 37.03
C SER A 100 -40.24 48.60 38.31
N ARG A 101 -39.61 48.92 39.45
CA ARG A 101 -40.32 49.15 40.73
C ARG A 101 -41.30 50.31 40.69
N ASP A 102 -41.07 51.31 39.84
CA ASP A 102 -41.98 52.44 39.62
C ASP A 102 -42.83 52.28 38.36
N ALA A 103 -43.02 51.04 37.89
CA ALA A 103 -43.86 50.75 36.73
C ALA A 103 -45.33 51.10 37.00
N LEU A 104 -46.04 51.55 35.96
CA LEU A 104 -47.48 51.83 36.06
C LEU A 104 -48.26 50.59 36.50
N LEU A 105 -47.78 49.41 36.10
CA LEU A 105 -48.37 48.14 36.47
C LEU A 105 -48.26 47.85 37.98
N VAL A 106 -47.24 48.36 38.67
CA VAL A 106 -47.10 48.25 40.13
C VAL A 106 -48.21 49.03 40.84
N ASP A 107 -48.54 50.22 40.35
CA ASP A 107 -49.58 51.06 40.94
C ASP A 107 -50.99 50.53 40.61
N GLN A 108 -51.18 50.02 39.39
CA GLN A 108 -52.48 49.54 38.89
C GLN A 108 -52.83 48.15 39.46
N HIS A 109 -51.83 47.27 39.57
CA HIS A 109 -51.99 45.87 39.98
C HIS A 109 -50.89 45.45 40.98
N PRO A 110 -50.83 46.07 42.17
CA PRO A 110 -49.80 45.78 43.17
C PRO A 110 -49.83 44.34 43.70
N ASP A 111 -50.96 43.65 43.52
CA ASP A 111 -51.20 42.26 43.89
C ASP A 111 -50.61 41.26 42.89
N TRP A 112 -50.18 41.68 41.69
CA TRP A 112 -49.55 40.81 40.69
C TRP A 112 -48.04 40.62 40.89
N TYR A 113 -47.47 41.26 41.92
CA TYR A 113 -46.04 41.20 42.21
C TYR A 113 -45.72 40.30 43.40
N LYS A 114 -44.56 39.68 43.35
CA LYS A 114 -44.00 38.95 44.49
C LYS A 114 -43.63 39.95 45.60
N ARG A 115 -43.88 39.58 46.85
CA ARG A 115 -43.56 40.40 48.03
C ARG A 115 -42.45 39.74 48.84
N GLY A 116 -41.49 40.55 49.29
CA GLY A 116 -40.43 40.14 50.20
C GLY A 116 -40.97 39.89 51.62
N PRO A 117 -40.16 39.32 52.52
CA PRO A 117 -40.55 39.06 53.90
C PRO A 117 -40.96 40.31 54.70
N ASP A 118 -40.47 41.49 54.30
CA ASP A 118 -40.78 42.81 54.86
C ASP A 118 -42.01 43.48 54.22
N GLY A 119 -42.65 42.81 53.26
CA GLY A 119 -43.80 43.32 52.51
C GLY A 119 -43.45 44.30 51.39
N ASP A 120 -42.16 44.62 51.17
CA ASP A 120 -41.71 45.38 50.00
C ASP A 120 -41.78 44.50 48.74
N LEU A 121 -41.67 45.10 47.55
CA LEU A 121 -41.61 44.35 46.30
C LEU A 121 -40.37 43.46 46.28
N HIS A 122 -40.57 42.19 45.92
CA HIS A 122 -39.48 41.24 45.75
C HIS A 122 -38.59 41.66 44.58
N ARG A 123 -37.27 41.64 44.81
CA ARG A 123 -36.26 42.06 43.85
C ARG A 123 -35.68 40.81 43.17
N PRO A 124 -35.74 40.71 41.84
CA PRO A 124 -35.09 39.62 41.14
C PRO A 124 -33.56 39.71 41.28
N GLY A 125 -32.90 38.58 41.12
CA GLY A 125 -31.45 38.50 41.08
C GLY A 125 -30.98 37.28 40.32
N ALA A 126 -29.72 37.31 39.92
CA ALA A 126 -29.04 36.17 39.31
C ALA A 126 -27.94 35.65 40.26
N VAL A 127 -27.86 34.33 40.34
CA VAL A 127 -26.77 33.63 41.05
C VAL A 127 -25.71 33.30 40.00
N ASP A 128 -24.45 33.62 40.29
CA ASP A 128 -23.32 33.22 39.46
C ASP A 128 -23.23 31.69 39.41
N PRO A 129 -23.35 31.06 38.23
CA PRO A 129 -23.30 29.60 38.09
C PRO A 129 -21.97 28.99 38.55
N ASN A 130 -20.88 29.75 38.51
CA ASN A 130 -19.53 29.30 38.88
C ASN A 130 -19.19 29.61 40.35
N ASN A 131 -19.98 30.44 41.02
CA ASN A 131 -19.83 30.75 42.44
C ASN A 131 -21.18 31.11 43.06
N THR A 132 -21.86 30.13 43.63
CA THR A 132 -23.21 30.29 44.20
C THR A 132 -23.29 31.26 45.39
N ALA A 133 -22.16 31.72 45.92
CA ALA A 133 -22.11 32.78 46.92
C ALA A 133 -22.18 34.21 46.33
N ASN A 134 -22.00 34.36 45.01
CA ASN A 134 -22.05 35.62 44.29
C ASN A 134 -23.45 35.82 43.70
N VAL A 135 -24.31 36.54 44.44
CA VAL A 135 -25.69 36.83 44.03
C VAL A 135 -25.81 38.30 43.67
N THR A 136 -26.14 38.60 42.41
CA THR A 136 -26.44 39.96 41.97
C THR A 136 -27.92 40.21 42.16
N VAL A 137 -28.28 41.11 43.08
CA VAL A 137 -29.69 41.52 43.30
C VAL A 137 -29.92 42.86 42.62
N TRP A 138 -30.90 42.93 41.72
CA TRP A 138 -31.22 44.15 40.98
C TRP A 138 -32.25 44.98 41.75
N GLY A 139 -31.77 46.08 42.35
CA GLY A 139 -32.55 46.87 43.31
C GLY A 139 -33.68 47.73 42.71
N ASP A 140 -33.67 47.92 41.39
CA ASP A 140 -34.59 48.72 40.60
C ASP A 140 -35.74 47.93 39.96
N LEU A 141 -35.68 46.59 40.02
CA LEU A 141 -36.66 45.70 39.42
C LEU A 141 -37.67 45.16 40.45
N ALA A 142 -38.88 44.83 39.98
CA ALA A 142 -39.94 44.17 40.75
C ALA A 142 -40.38 42.89 40.05
N SER A 143 -40.28 41.74 40.73
CA SER A 143 -40.63 40.43 40.16
C SER A 143 -42.15 40.23 40.05
N LEU A 144 -42.60 39.74 38.89
CA LEU A 144 -43.99 39.35 38.67
C LEU A 144 -44.30 37.98 39.28
N ASP A 145 -45.54 37.78 39.73
CA ASP A 145 -45.99 36.57 40.40
C ASP A 145 -46.86 35.70 39.48
N TYR A 146 -46.23 34.69 38.88
CA TYR A 146 -46.92 33.66 38.09
C TYR A 146 -47.37 32.44 38.89
N ASP A 147 -47.02 32.37 40.19
CA ASP A 147 -47.30 31.20 41.03
C ASP A 147 -48.76 31.23 41.50
N ARG A 148 -49.28 32.42 41.86
CA ARG A 148 -50.68 32.60 42.23
C ARG A 148 -51.59 32.60 41.01
N ALA A 149 -52.72 31.89 41.12
CA ALA A 149 -53.64 31.69 40.00
C ALA A 149 -54.30 33.01 39.54
N GLU A 150 -54.69 33.90 40.46
CA GLU A 150 -55.34 35.16 40.09
C GLU A 150 -54.38 36.10 39.35
N SER A 151 -53.17 36.28 39.88
CA SER A 151 -52.15 37.11 39.24
C SER A 151 -51.71 36.52 37.91
N ARG A 152 -51.49 35.21 37.83
CA ARG A 152 -51.12 34.53 36.58
C ARG A 152 -52.15 34.75 35.46
N ALA A 153 -53.45 34.62 35.76
CA ALA A 153 -54.49 34.84 34.76
C ALA A 153 -54.54 36.31 34.28
N GLY A 154 -54.43 37.27 35.21
CA GLY A 154 -54.37 38.69 34.90
C GLY A 154 -53.15 39.06 34.04
N LEU A 155 -51.98 38.54 34.40
CA LEU A 155 -50.72 38.72 33.66
C LEU A 155 -50.80 38.12 32.27
N ILE A 156 -51.33 36.89 32.10
CA ILE A 156 -51.52 36.29 30.78
C ILE A 156 -52.42 37.17 29.91
N GLY A 157 -53.52 37.71 30.45
CA GLY A 157 -54.41 38.61 29.74
C GLY A 157 -53.70 39.89 29.29
N TYR A 158 -53.04 40.58 30.22
CA TYR A 158 -52.31 41.83 29.96
C TYR A 158 -51.22 41.66 28.90
N TRP A 159 -50.41 40.61 29.04
CA TRP A 159 -49.33 40.31 28.11
C TRP A 159 -49.82 39.77 26.77
N SER A 160 -50.97 39.10 26.73
CA SER A 160 -51.61 38.75 25.45
C SER A 160 -52.01 40.01 24.69
N ASP A 161 -52.61 41.00 25.34
CA ASP A 161 -52.98 42.27 24.70
C ASP A 161 -51.75 43.04 24.19
N TYR A 162 -50.65 43.01 24.97
CA TYR A 162 -49.36 43.53 24.54
C TYR A 162 -48.89 42.88 23.24
N LEU A 163 -48.89 41.53 23.18
CA LEU A 163 -48.49 40.80 21.98
C LEU A 163 -49.38 41.16 20.79
N ARG A 164 -50.71 41.22 20.98
CA ARG A 164 -51.66 41.59 19.91
C ARG A 164 -51.38 42.99 19.37
N HIS A 165 -51.06 43.94 20.24
CA HIS A 165 -50.73 45.32 19.87
C HIS A 165 -49.53 45.36 18.93
N TYR A 166 -48.39 44.82 19.35
CA TYR A 166 -47.14 44.88 18.58
C TYR A 166 -47.17 44.00 17.33
N ILE A 167 -47.85 42.84 17.36
CA ILE A 167 -48.13 42.06 16.14
C ILE A 167 -48.96 42.89 15.16
N GLY A 168 -49.95 43.66 15.65
CA GLY A 168 -50.74 44.59 14.84
C GLY A 168 -49.93 45.76 14.26
N LEU A 169 -48.79 46.11 14.85
CA LEU A 169 -47.83 47.06 14.27
C LEU A 169 -46.94 46.42 13.18
N GLY A 170 -46.92 45.09 13.10
CA GLY A 170 -46.16 44.30 12.12
C GLY A 170 -44.95 43.55 12.69
N VAL A 171 -44.75 43.52 14.01
CA VAL A 171 -43.70 42.72 14.63
C VAL A 171 -43.92 41.24 14.33
N LYS A 172 -42.87 40.55 13.89
CA LYS A 172 -42.92 39.14 13.47
C LYS A 172 -42.25 38.18 14.44
N GLY A 173 -41.62 38.67 15.51
CA GLY A 173 -41.08 37.79 16.53
C GLY A 173 -40.75 38.48 17.84
N PHE A 174 -40.53 37.64 18.86
CA PHE A 174 -40.25 38.08 20.22
C PHE A 174 -39.09 37.27 20.81
N ARG A 175 -38.05 37.95 21.30
CA ARG A 175 -37.01 37.33 22.13
C ARG A 175 -37.46 37.42 23.57
N CYS A 176 -37.71 36.26 24.17
CA CYS A 176 -38.26 36.14 25.52
C CYS A 176 -37.11 36.16 26.52
N ASP A 177 -36.97 37.30 27.20
CA ASP A 177 -35.93 37.56 28.18
C ASP A 177 -36.04 36.63 29.39
N ALA A 178 -34.90 36.05 29.79
CA ALA A 178 -34.80 35.10 30.90
C ALA A 178 -35.95 34.07 30.92
N ALA A 179 -36.21 33.42 29.78
CA ALA A 179 -37.40 32.60 29.57
C ALA A 179 -37.59 31.50 30.63
N TYR A 180 -36.49 30.98 31.17
CA TYR A 180 -36.44 29.98 32.23
C TYR A 180 -36.96 30.45 33.60
N GLN A 181 -37.21 31.75 33.78
CA GLN A 181 -37.79 32.31 35.01
C GLN A 181 -39.32 32.37 34.99
N VAL A 182 -39.95 32.04 33.86
CA VAL A 182 -41.40 32.07 33.67
C VAL A 182 -41.89 30.65 33.35
N PRO A 183 -42.98 30.16 33.98
CA PRO A 183 -43.46 28.79 33.78
C PRO A 183 -43.81 28.48 32.32
N ALA A 184 -43.53 27.26 31.87
CA ALA A 184 -43.75 26.81 30.50
C ALA A 184 -45.23 26.90 30.06
N GLU A 185 -46.19 26.70 30.96
CA GLU A 185 -47.62 26.83 30.65
C GLU A 185 -48.06 28.28 30.40
N VAL A 186 -47.35 29.25 31.00
CA VAL A 186 -47.58 30.68 30.75
C VAL A 186 -47.09 31.00 29.34
N TRP A 187 -45.88 30.55 28.99
CA TRP A 187 -45.35 30.71 27.64
C TRP A 187 -46.25 30.09 26.58
N LYS A 188 -46.71 28.85 26.79
CA LYS A 188 -47.65 28.18 25.90
C LYS A 188 -48.89 29.03 25.64
N SER A 189 -49.48 29.57 26.71
CA SER A 189 -50.70 30.39 26.63
C SER A 189 -50.47 31.69 25.85
N LEU A 190 -49.31 32.34 26.05
CA LEU A 190 -48.94 33.58 25.36
C LEU A 190 -48.62 33.34 23.88
N ILE A 191 -47.92 32.25 23.57
CA ILE A 191 -47.58 31.84 22.20
C ILE A 191 -48.87 31.48 21.45
N ASP A 192 -49.76 30.68 22.04
CA ASP A 192 -51.07 30.35 21.47
C ASP A 192 -51.90 31.63 21.21
N ALA A 193 -51.87 32.59 22.12
CA ALA A 193 -52.57 33.87 21.96
C ALA A 193 -51.99 34.73 20.82
N ALA A 194 -50.68 34.72 20.63
CA ALA A 194 -50.01 35.39 19.51
C ALA A 194 -50.29 34.70 18.18
N HIS A 195 -50.21 33.36 18.12
CA HIS A 195 -50.49 32.57 16.92
C HIS A 195 -51.96 32.64 16.50
N ALA A 196 -52.87 32.87 17.44
CA ALA A 196 -54.27 33.16 17.12
C ALA A 196 -54.45 34.48 16.34
N VAL A 197 -53.53 35.45 16.48
CA VAL A 197 -53.51 36.67 15.66
C VAL A 197 -52.72 36.45 14.38
N ASN A 198 -51.52 35.91 14.49
CA ASN A 198 -50.68 35.61 13.35
C ASN A 198 -49.84 34.34 13.63
N PRO A 199 -50.13 33.20 12.97
CA PRO A 199 -49.42 31.95 13.18
C PRO A 199 -47.98 31.97 12.65
N GLU A 200 -47.58 32.98 11.88
CA GLU A 200 -46.21 33.11 11.39
C GLU A 200 -45.26 33.76 12.40
N VAL A 201 -45.77 34.29 13.52
CA VAL A 201 -44.95 34.94 14.55
C VAL A 201 -44.03 33.94 15.25
N LYS A 202 -42.78 34.34 15.46
CA LYS A 202 -41.72 33.49 16.01
C LYS A 202 -41.31 33.87 17.43
N PHE A 203 -41.07 32.88 18.27
CA PHE A 203 -40.64 33.07 19.66
C PHE A 203 -39.25 32.48 19.90
N PHE A 204 -38.37 33.29 20.48
CA PHE A 204 -36.96 32.99 20.70
C PHE A 204 -36.68 33.00 22.20
N ALA A 205 -36.50 31.83 22.82
CA ALA A 205 -36.28 31.76 24.26
C ALA A 205 -34.81 32.05 24.60
N GLU A 206 -34.59 33.07 25.43
CA GLU A 206 -33.29 33.26 26.04
C GLU A 206 -33.09 32.26 27.17
N THR A 207 -32.10 31.38 26.99
CA THR A 207 -31.72 30.32 27.92
C THR A 207 -30.29 30.48 28.43
N LEU A 208 -29.80 31.73 28.48
CA LEU A 208 -28.47 32.06 28.98
C LEU A 208 -28.47 32.12 30.51
N GLY A 209 -27.40 31.63 31.15
CA GLY A 209 -27.23 31.72 32.61
C GLY A 209 -28.16 30.81 33.45
N CYS A 210 -28.72 29.76 32.85
CA CYS A 210 -29.59 28.78 33.52
C CYS A 210 -29.03 27.35 33.45
N THR A 211 -29.56 26.43 34.25
CA THR A 211 -29.15 25.01 34.20
C THR A 211 -29.86 24.27 33.06
N VAL A 212 -29.29 23.15 32.64
CA VAL A 212 -29.87 22.29 31.59
C VAL A 212 -31.27 21.81 31.95
N GLU A 213 -31.53 21.53 33.23
CA GLU A 213 -32.84 21.14 33.74
C GLU A 213 -33.89 22.23 33.52
N GLN A 214 -33.52 23.49 33.77
CA GLN A 214 -34.44 24.63 33.58
C GLN A 214 -34.80 24.82 32.10
N VAL A 215 -33.87 24.53 31.17
CA VAL A 215 -34.17 24.57 29.73
C VAL A 215 -35.10 23.42 29.34
N ARG A 216 -34.89 22.22 29.89
CA ARG A 216 -35.77 21.06 29.65
C ARG A 216 -37.22 21.33 30.09
N GLU A 217 -37.43 22.11 31.15
CA GLU A 217 -38.78 22.50 31.59
C GLU A 217 -39.55 23.33 30.56
N LEU A 218 -38.86 24.02 29.65
CA LEU A 218 -39.48 24.77 28.55
C LEU A 218 -39.98 23.85 27.40
N CYS A 219 -39.69 22.55 27.46
CA CYS A 219 -40.14 21.60 26.45
C CYS A 219 -41.67 21.58 26.35
N GLY A 220 -42.19 21.75 25.12
CA GLY A 220 -43.63 21.81 24.86
C GLY A 220 -44.29 23.17 25.08
N ALA A 221 -43.52 24.21 25.47
CA ALA A 221 -44.00 25.59 25.56
C ALA A 221 -44.31 26.20 24.17
N GLY A 222 -43.67 25.72 23.11
CA GLY A 222 -43.92 26.17 21.72
C GLY A 222 -42.91 27.19 21.17
N PHE A 223 -41.74 27.35 21.80
CA PHE A 223 -40.65 28.18 21.27
C PHE A 223 -40.15 27.67 19.92
N ASP A 224 -39.85 28.60 19.00
CA ASP A 224 -39.26 28.27 17.69
C ASP A 224 -37.74 28.14 17.77
N PHE A 225 -37.09 28.87 18.67
CA PHE A 225 -35.63 28.86 18.83
C PHE A 225 -35.18 29.03 20.28
N LEU A 226 -33.98 28.53 20.60
CA LEU A 226 -33.29 28.69 21.89
C LEU A 226 -31.89 29.28 21.70
N PHE A 227 -31.44 30.13 22.62
CA PHE A 227 -30.06 30.61 22.62
C PHE A 227 -29.13 29.63 23.33
N ASN A 228 -28.04 29.23 22.69
CA ASN A 228 -27.06 28.33 23.30
C ASN A 228 -25.83 29.09 23.83
N SER A 229 -24.95 28.33 24.50
CA SER A 229 -23.78 28.88 25.18
C SER A 229 -22.50 28.88 24.33
N ALA A 230 -22.62 28.80 22.99
CA ALA A 230 -21.47 28.62 22.08
C ALA A 230 -20.38 29.70 22.23
N LYS A 231 -20.72 30.94 22.62
CA LYS A 231 -19.75 32.02 22.87
C LYS A 231 -18.65 31.62 23.87
N TRP A 232 -19.02 30.89 24.93
CA TRP A 232 -18.11 30.60 26.04
C TRP A 232 -17.34 29.29 25.87
N TRP A 233 -17.47 28.65 24.71
CA TRP A 233 -16.82 27.38 24.44
C TRP A 233 -15.36 27.54 24.02
N ASP A 234 -14.50 26.66 24.53
CA ASP A 234 -13.05 26.67 24.28
C ASP A 234 -12.61 25.81 23.08
N PHE A 235 -13.59 25.28 22.32
CA PHE A 235 -13.41 24.33 21.21
C PHE A 235 -12.80 22.97 21.61
N LYS A 236 -12.68 22.69 22.92
CA LYS A 236 -12.04 21.49 23.46
C LYS A 236 -12.97 20.68 24.35
N ALA A 237 -13.69 21.30 25.26
CA ALA A 237 -14.55 20.59 26.20
C ALA A 237 -15.79 20.00 25.51
N ASP A 238 -16.35 18.90 26.02
CA ASP A 238 -17.49 18.25 25.36
C ASP A 238 -18.84 18.89 25.70
N TRP A 239 -18.90 19.72 26.75
CA TRP A 239 -20.15 20.25 27.32
C TRP A 239 -21.04 21.01 26.31
N LEU A 240 -20.47 21.69 25.30
CA LEU A 240 -21.28 22.40 24.30
C LEU A 240 -21.95 21.41 23.33
N LEU A 241 -21.28 20.33 22.97
CA LEU A 241 -21.85 19.28 22.13
C LEU A 241 -22.94 18.51 22.89
N ASP A 242 -22.73 18.27 24.18
CA ASP A 242 -23.75 17.69 25.06
C ASP A 242 -24.96 18.62 25.18
N GLN A 243 -24.75 19.92 25.43
CA GLN A 243 -25.82 20.93 25.47
C GLN A 243 -26.58 20.98 24.14
N TYR A 244 -25.87 20.96 23.01
CA TYR A 244 -26.45 20.96 21.68
C TYR A 244 -27.33 19.72 21.44
N ASP A 245 -26.82 18.53 21.77
CA ASP A 245 -27.54 17.27 21.55
C ASP A 245 -28.80 17.16 22.40
N GLU A 246 -28.83 17.79 23.57
CA GLU A 246 -30.04 17.90 24.37
C GLU A 246 -31.02 18.94 23.83
N PHE A 247 -30.52 20.14 23.49
CA PHE A 247 -31.38 21.27 23.12
C PHE A 247 -32.06 21.07 21.76
N ARG A 248 -31.43 20.36 20.81
CA ARG A 248 -32.01 20.09 19.48
C ARG A 248 -33.36 19.37 19.53
N TRP A 249 -33.66 18.65 20.62
CA TRP A 249 -34.95 17.98 20.81
C TRP A 249 -36.05 18.89 21.35
N ILE A 250 -35.68 20.07 21.86
CA ILE A 250 -36.61 21.08 22.38
C ILE A 250 -36.98 22.06 21.26
N ALA A 251 -35.99 22.78 20.73
CA ALA A 251 -36.12 23.66 19.58
C ALA A 251 -34.73 24.00 18.98
N PRO A 252 -34.65 24.40 17.70
CA PRO A 252 -33.41 24.82 17.07
C PRO A 252 -32.63 25.90 17.83
N SER A 253 -31.31 25.76 17.84
CA SER A 253 -30.40 26.63 18.58
C SER A 253 -29.94 27.84 17.77
N ILE A 254 -29.63 28.92 18.48
CA ILE A 254 -29.00 30.14 17.97
C ILE A 254 -27.68 30.35 18.72
N ALA A 255 -26.60 30.49 17.95
CA ALA A 255 -25.29 30.87 18.47
C ALA A 255 -24.99 32.34 18.16
N PHE A 256 -24.05 32.93 18.89
CA PHE A 256 -23.59 34.30 18.69
C PHE A 256 -22.11 34.41 19.08
N PRO A 257 -21.31 35.23 18.37
CA PRO A 257 -19.94 35.50 18.78
C PRO A 257 -19.87 36.45 19.99
N GLU A 258 -20.85 37.33 20.13
CA GLU A 258 -21.09 38.21 21.28
C GLU A 258 -22.56 38.61 21.32
N SER A 259 -23.04 39.08 22.46
CA SER A 259 -24.38 39.62 22.65
C SER A 259 -24.31 41.01 23.31
N HIS A 260 -25.47 41.64 23.52
CA HIS A 260 -25.51 42.95 24.17
C HIS A 260 -25.15 42.87 25.68
N ASP A 261 -25.35 41.73 26.33
CA ASP A 261 -25.03 41.54 27.76
C ASP A 261 -23.55 41.22 28.01
N THR A 262 -22.85 40.75 26.98
CA THR A 262 -21.44 40.37 27.09
C THR A 262 -20.52 41.57 26.84
N ASP A 263 -19.28 41.45 27.30
CA ASP A 263 -18.25 42.37 26.83
C ASP A 263 -18.04 42.17 25.32
N ARG A 264 -17.62 43.22 24.62
CA ARG A 264 -17.35 43.14 23.18
C ARG A 264 -16.18 42.19 22.96
N LEU A 265 -16.29 41.26 22.01
CA LEU A 265 -15.23 40.30 21.67
C LEU A 265 -13.95 41.04 21.24
N ALA A 266 -14.07 42.16 20.53
CA ALA A 266 -12.92 42.99 20.19
C ALA A 266 -12.20 43.57 21.42
N ALA A 267 -12.92 43.82 22.52
CA ALA A 267 -12.34 44.27 23.78
C ALA A 267 -11.72 43.10 24.56
N GLU A 268 -12.38 41.94 24.58
CA GLU A 268 -11.86 40.70 25.18
C GLU A 268 -10.54 40.27 24.51
N VAL A 269 -10.47 40.33 23.17
CA VAL A 269 -9.25 40.02 22.40
C VAL A 269 -8.12 41.03 22.69
N GLY A 270 -8.45 42.30 22.92
CA GLY A 270 -7.49 43.35 23.30
C GLY A 270 -6.40 43.69 22.27
N SER A 271 -6.45 43.10 21.06
CA SER A 271 -5.44 43.27 20.02
C SER A 271 -5.51 44.66 19.38
N GLN A 272 -4.35 45.31 19.28
CA GLN A 272 -4.19 46.55 18.49
C GLN A 272 -3.83 46.26 17.03
N ASP A 273 -3.52 44.99 16.69
CA ASP A 273 -3.30 44.54 15.32
C ASP A 273 -4.64 44.23 14.65
N ALA A 274 -4.96 44.98 13.60
CA ALA A 274 -6.20 44.86 12.84
C ALA A 274 -6.33 43.51 12.11
N VAL A 275 -5.23 42.89 11.69
CA VAL A 275 -5.24 41.60 10.99
C VAL A 275 -5.57 40.48 11.97
N ARG A 276 -4.92 40.49 13.14
CA ARG A 276 -5.19 39.51 14.21
C ARG A 276 -6.59 39.66 14.77
N LEU A 277 -7.04 40.90 14.98
CA LEU A 277 -8.40 41.19 15.43
C LEU A 277 -9.42 40.72 14.40
N ALA A 278 -9.21 40.99 13.11
CA ALA A 278 -10.08 40.48 12.05
C ALA A 278 -10.12 38.95 12.01
N ALA A 279 -8.99 38.25 12.14
CA ALA A 279 -8.95 36.78 12.15
C ALA A 279 -9.79 36.18 13.29
N GLN A 280 -9.69 36.76 14.50
CA GLN A 280 -10.47 36.36 15.67
C GLN A 280 -11.98 36.56 15.45
N LEU A 281 -12.39 37.73 14.98
CA LEU A 281 -13.80 38.02 14.72
C LEU A 281 -14.35 37.15 13.58
N LYS A 282 -13.59 36.99 12.48
CA LYS A 282 -14.00 36.13 11.36
C LYS A 282 -14.22 34.68 11.81
N MET A 283 -13.30 34.13 12.60
CA MET A 283 -13.40 32.76 13.11
C MET A 283 -14.65 32.57 13.98
N HIS A 284 -14.88 33.44 14.97
CA HIS A 284 -16.02 33.31 15.88
C HIS A 284 -17.37 33.50 15.18
N TYR A 285 -17.46 34.42 14.21
CA TYR A 285 -18.69 34.59 13.43
C TYR A 285 -18.96 33.38 12.53
N LEU A 286 -17.95 32.89 11.80
CA LEU A 286 -18.08 31.71 10.95
C LEU A 286 -18.43 30.45 11.77
N PHE A 287 -17.84 30.31 12.96
CA PHE A 287 -18.18 29.25 13.90
C PHE A 287 -19.65 29.36 14.35
N ALA A 288 -20.09 30.51 14.86
CA ALA A 288 -21.46 30.71 15.30
C ALA A 288 -22.48 30.44 14.17
N ALA A 289 -22.17 30.90 12.95
CA ALA A 289 -23.02 30.69 11.77
C ALA A 289 -23.07 29.22 11.30
N SER A 290 -22.00 28.44 11.51
CA SER A 290 -21.91 27.05 11.03
C SER A 290 -22.26 26.01 12.11
N PHE A 291 -22.15 26.37 13.40
CA PHE A 291 -22.42 25.46 14.51
C PHE A 291 -23.91 25.33 14.80
N SER A 292 -24.66 26.43 14.77
CA SER A 292 -26.09 26.46 15.11
C SER A 292 -26.99 26.70 13.91
N THR A 293 -28.26 26.35 14.07
CA THR A 293 -29.28 26.63 13.05
C THR A 293 -29.41 28.12 12.80
N GLY A 294 -29.55 28.95 13.83
CA GLY A 294 -29.54 30.41 13.70
C GLY A 294 -28.25 31.06 14.19
N VAL A 295 -28.07 32.33 13.80
CA VAL A 295 -26.95 33.17 14.28
C VAL A 295 -27.44 34.56 14.67
N LEU A 296 -26.94 35.11 15.77
CA LEU A 296 -27.18 36.49 16.20
C LEU A 296 -25.87 37.29 16.24
N MET A 297 -25.93 38.55 15.81
CA MET A 297 -24.80 39.49 15.89
C MET A 297 -25.27 40.91 16.26
N PRO A 298 -24.69 41.55 17.29
CA PRO A 298 -25.01 42.93 17.62
C PRO A 298 -24.27 43.96 16.77
N VAL A 299 -24.94 45.10 16.57
CA VAL A 299 -24.38 46.29 15.92
C VAL A 299 -23.04 46.67 16.53
N GLY A 300 -22.07 46.95 15.67
CA GLY A 300 -20.70 47.33 16.04
C GLY A 300 -19.72 46.15 16.03
N TYR A 301 -20.20 44.90 16.05
CA TYR A 301 -19.34 43.73 15.88
C TYR A 301 -18.61 43.76 14.53
N GLU A 302 -19.34 44.12 13.47
CA GLU A 302 -18.82 44.22 12.11
C GLU A 302 -17.70 45.25 11.97
N TYR A 303 -17.56 46.14 12.96
CA TYR A 303 -16.58 47.22 13.01
C TYR A 303 -15.50 47.06 14.08
N GLY A 304 -15.56 45.99 14.87
CA GLY A 304 -14.63 45.76 15.98
C GLY A 304 -14.78 46.77 17.12
N PHE A 305 -16.01 47.19 17.41
CA PHE A 305 -16.30 48.08 18.54
C PHE A 305 -15.89 47.44 19.87
N THR A 306 -15.37 48.25 20.79
CA THR A 306 -14.84 47.79 22.08
C THR A 306 -15.63 48.26 23.28
N ARG A 307 -16.49 49.27 23.10
CA ARG A 307 -17.36 49.77 24.16
C ARG A 307 -18.54 48.81 24.34
N LYS A 308 -18.72 48.35 25.58
CA LYS A 308 -19.86 47.51 25.99
C LYS A 308 -21.18 48.25 25.73
N LEU A 309 -22.18 47.52 25.27
CA LEU A 309 -23.56 48.01 25.20
C LEU A 309 -24.14 48.02 26.62
N ASP A 310 -24.11 49.19 27.25
CA ASP A 310 -24.71 49.42 28.56
C ASP A 310 -26.18 49.82 28.39
N VAL A 311 -27.09 49.07 29.03
CA VAL A 311 -28.54 49.23 28.93
C VAL A 311 -29.09 50.50 29.60
N VAL A 312 -28.23 51.31 30.25
CA VAL A 312 -28.58 52.60 30.84
C VAL A 312 -27.82 53.74 30.15
N ARG A 313 -26.53 53.55 29.91
CA ARG A 313 -25.60 54.65 29.57
C ARG A 313 -25.33 54.79 28.08
N THR A 314 -25.58 53.76 27.28
CA THR A 314 -25.30 53.81 25.84
C THR A 314 -26.17 54.85 25.16
N SER A 315 -25.54 55.68 24.34
CA SER A 315 -26.12 56.78 23.60
C SER A 315 -25.53 56.86 22.19
N PRO A 316 -26.07 57.69 21.28
CA PRO A 316 -25.49 57.84 19.94
C PRO A 316 -24.06 58.40 19.93
N ALA A 317 -23.63 59.06 21.02
CA ALA A 317 -22.25 59.54 21.18
C ALA A 317 -21.24 58.40 21.42
N ASP A 318 -21.72 57.19 21.73
CA ASP A 318 -20.91 56.00 21.94
C ASP A 318 -20.57 55.27 20.65
N TRP A 319 -21.05 55.74 19.49
CA TRP A 319 -20.67 55.21 18.19
C TRP A 319 -19.17 55.38 17.94
N GLU A 320 -18.42 54.28 17.97
CA GLU A 320 -16.97 54.27 17.78
C GLU A 320 -16.60 54.47 16.30
N GLN A 321 -15.38 54.97 16.05
CA GLN A 321 -14.81 54.89 14.70
C GLN A 321 -14.48 53.43 14.39
N PRO A 322 -14.92 52.89 13.22
CA PRO A 322 -14.63 51.51 12.86
C PRO A 322 -13.12 51.19 12.90
N LYS A 323 -12.75 50.12 13.60
CA LYS A 323 -11.36 49.62 13.63
C LYS A 323 -11.05 48.73 12.43
N LEU A 324 -12.10 48.15 11.86
CA LEU A 324 -12.11 47.20 10.75
C LEU A 324 -13.50 47.24 10.10
N ASP A 325 -13.66 46.58 8.96
CA ASP A 325 -14.96 46.42 8.29
C ASP A 325 -15.10 44.96 7.82
N LEU A 326 -15.97 44.20 8.50
CA LEU A 326 -16.25 42.79 8.17
C LEU A 326 -17.56 42.60 7.41
N THR A 327 -18.21 43.67 6.99
CA THR A 327 -19.54 43.59 6.35
C THR A 327 -19.54 42.65 5.14
N GLY A 328 -18.51 42.71 4.30
CA GLY A 328 -18.34 41.80 3.15
C GLY A 328 -18.18 40.32 3.54
N PHE A 329 -17.31 40.04 4.53
CA PHE A 329 -17.09 38.68 5.01
C PHE A 329 -18.34 38.10 5.66
N ILE A 330 -19.01 38.87 6.52
CA ILE A 330 -20.27 38.49 7.19
C ILE A 330 -21.34 38.16 6.13
N GLY A 331 -21.46 39.00 5.10
CA GLY A 331 -22.34 38.73 3.94
C GLY A 331 -22.03 37.41 3.25
N ALA A 332 -20.76 37.12 3.02
CA ALA A 332 -20.33 35.88 2.38
C ALA A 332 -20.59 34.64 3.26
N VAL A 333 -20.40 34.74 4.58
CA VAL A 333 -20.75 33.68 5.55
C VAL A 333 -22.26 33.42 5.55
N ASN A 334 -23.08 34.46 5.58
CA ASN A 334 -24.54 34.31 5.57
C ASN A 334 -25.06 33.74 4.24
N ALA A 335 -24.40 34.03 3.12
CA ALA A 335 -24.69 33.43 1.82
C ALA A 335 -24.30 31.94 1.77
N MET A 336 -23.11 31.59 2.28
CA MET A 336 -22.66 30.18 2.39
C MET A 336 -23.62 29.37 3.26
N LYS A 337 -24.02 29.92 4.42
CA LYS A 337 -24.99 29.29 5.31
C LYS A 337 -26.30 29.01 4.57
N ALA A 338 -26.85 30.00 3.88
CA ALA A 338 -28.09 29.83 3.11
C ALA A 338 -27.98 28.78 1.98
N ALA A 339 -26.80 28.64 1.38
CA ALA A 339 -26.53 27.67 0.30
C ALA A 339 -26.19 26.25 0.79
N THR A 340 -26.09 26.04 2.11
CA THR A 340 -25.71 24.74 2.71
C THR A 340 -26.86 24.22 3.58
N PRO A 341 -27.75 23.37 3.03
CA PRO A 341 -28.96 22.92 3.73
C PRO A 341 -28.71 22.37 5.13
N ALA A 342 -27.66 21.55 5.31
CA ALA A 342 -27.28 20.97 6.60
C ALA A 342 -26.98 22.00 7.70
N LEU A 343 -26.63 23.25 7.37
CA LEU A 343 -26.40 24.31 8.35
C LEU A 343 -27.67 25.07 8.76
N ASN A 344 -28.81 24.81 8.12
CA ASN A 344 -30.06 25.54 8.34
C ASN A 344 -31.11 24.76 9.14
N VAL A 345 -30.80 23.53 9.54
CA VAL A 345 -31.71 22.64 10.27
C VAL A 345 -30.94 21.88 11.34
N GLU A 346 -31.52 21.69 12.52
CA GLU A 346 -30.87 20.84 13.53
C GLU A 346 -30.79 19.38 13.08
N GLY A 347 -29.71 18.73 13.50
CA GLY A 347 -29.52 17.31 13.31
C GLY A 347 -28.31 16.81 14.11
N PRO A 348 -27.95 15.52 14.00
CA PRO A 348 -26.87 14.97 14.79
C PRO A 348 -25.55 15.67 14.46
N GLN A 349 -24.96 16.29 15.48
CA GLN A 349 -23.65 16.93 15.39
C GLN A 349 -22.71 16.30 16.40
N ARG A 350 -21.54 15.87 15.95
CA ARG A 350 -20.55 15.23 16.83
C ARG A 350 -19.13 15.56 16.42
N ARG A 351 -18.22 15.37 17.38
CA ARG A 351 -16.78 15.45 17.15
C ARG A 351 -16.26 14.21 16.40
N VAL A 352 -15.32 14.44 15.47
CA VAL A 352 -14.59 13.40 14.75
C VAL A 352 -13.09 13.44 14.99
N THR A 353 -12.57 14.53 15.56
CA THR A 353 -11.20 14.58 16.07
C THR A 353 -11.16 14.26 17.57
N SER A 354 -9.99 13.85 18.07
CA SER A 354 -9.80 13.61 19.52
C SER A 354 -10.02 14.91 20.33
N PRO A 355 -10.54 14.83 21.58
CA PRO A 355 -10.65 15.99 22.47
C PRO A 355 -9.34 16.74 22.73
N HIS A 356 -8.21 16.05 22.64
CA HIS A 356 -6.87 16.64 22.78
C HIS A 356 -6.22 17.05 21.46
N SER A 357 -6.90 16.86 20.33
CA SER A 357 -6.42 17.30 19.02
C SER A 357 -6.26 18.82 19.00
N PRO A 358 -5.17 19.35 18.41
CA PRO A 358 -5.03 20.80 18.23
C PRO A 358 -6.04 21.36 17.21
N VAL A 359 -6.70 20.50 16.42
CA VAL A 359 -7.73 20.84 15.45
C VAL A 359 -9.06 20.18 15.84
N LEU A 360 -10.14 20.95 15.82
CA LEU A 360 -11.51 20.47 16.01
C LEU A 360 -12.11 20.08 14.66
N GLY A 361 -12.56 18.83 14.51
CA GLY A 361 -13.39 18.39 13.41
C GLY A 361 -14.78 18.02 13.92
N LEU A 362 -15.82 18.60 13.31
CA LEU A 362 -17.23 18.31 13.58
C LEU A 362 -17.91 17.81 12.30
N ILE A 363 -18.82 16.86 12.45
CA ILE A 363 -19.73 16.44 11.39
C ILE A 363 -21.16 16.72 11.85
N ARG A 364 -21.95 17.34 10.97
CA ARG A 364 -23.38 17.58 11.14
C ARG A 364 -24.15 16.92 10.01
N GLN A 365 -25.16 16.14 10.36
CA GLN A 365 -26.05 15.46 9.41
C GLN A 365 -27.48 15.99 9.57
N VAL A 366 -28.28 15.94 8.50
CA VAL A 366 -29.70 16.28 8.55
C VAL A 366 -30.50 15.06 9.05
N ASP A 367 -31.30 15.23 10.10
CA ASP A 367 -32.15 14.15 10.63
C ASP A 367 -33.18 13.69 9.56
N GLY A 368 -33.19 12.38 9.27
CA GLY A 368 -34.17 11.77 8.36
C GLY A 368 -33.98 12.07 6.87
N ALA A 369 -32.83 12.59 6.44
CA ALA A 369 -32.51 12.69 5.02
C ALA A 369 -32.49 11.28 4.40
N ALA A 370 -33.41 11.03 3.46
CA ALA A 370 -33.29 9.86 2.60
C ALA A 370 -31.93 9.91 1.89
N LEU A 371 -31.32 8.73 1.66
CA LEU A 371 -29.99 8.58 1.04
C LEU A 371 -29.86 9.24 -0.34
N ASP A 372 -30.95 9.77 -0.90
CA ASP A 372 -31.04 10.47 -2.17
C ASP A 372 -31.00 12.01 -2.06
N GLN A 373 -30.94 12.60 -0.87
CA GLN A 373 -30.78 14.05 -0.73
C GLN A 373 -29.31 14.47 -0.92
N PRO A 374 -28.99 15.23 -1.99
CA PRO A 374 -27.62 15.47 -2.40
C PRO A 374 -26.81 16.40 -1.49
N ASP A 375 -27.36 17.01 -0.43
CA ASP A 375 -26.65 17.96 0.45
C ASP A 375 -26.95 17.73 1.96
N GLY A 376 -27.05 16.46 2.38
CA GLY A 376 -27.47 16.06 3.73
C GLY A 376 -26.42 16.16 4.85
N CYS A 377 -25.18 16.60 4.57
CA CYS A 377 -24.09 16.63 5.55
C CYS A 377 -23.15 17.83 5.36
N ALA A 378 -22.74 18.42 6.48
CA ALA A 378 -21.72 19.47 6.56
C ALA A 378 -20.60 19.06 7.53
N ILE A 379 -19.37 19.43 7.20
CA ILE A 379 -18.18 19.13 8.01
C ILE A 379 -17.47 20.43 8.33
N LEU A 380 -17.20 20.66 9.61
CA LEU A 380 -16.46 21.83 10.08
C LEU A 380 -15.10 21.40 10.56
N VAL A 381 -14.06 22.13 10.18
CA VAL A 381 -12.69 21.88 10.59
C VAL A 381 -12.06 23.19 11.08
N LEU A 382 -11.76 23.29 12.38
CA LEU A 382 -11.30 24.50 13.05
C LEU A 382 -9.92 24.33 13.68
N ASN A 383 -9.01 25.26 13.41
CA ASN A 383 -7.80 25.48 14.19
C ASN A 383 -8.00 26.65 15.19
N PRO A 384 -8.22 26.39 16.49
CA PRO A 384 -8.36 27.43 17.52
C PRO A 384 -7.02 28.02 18.01
N ASP A 385 -5.86 27.56 17.52
CA ASP A 385 -4.56 28.11 17.91
C ASP A 385 -4.33 29.47 17.25
N GLU A 386 -3.96 30.48 18.05
CA GLU A 386 -3.76 31.85 17.57
C GLU A 386 -2.44 32.06 16.83
N ASN A 387 -1.47 31.17 16.99
CA ASN A 387 -0.09 31.41 16.55
C ASN A 387 0.47 30.29 15.67
N ARG A 388 -0.07 29.08 15.75
CA ARG A 388 0.51 27.91 15.05
C ARG A 388 -0.44 27.31 14.02
N PRO A 389 0.02 27.05 12.79
CA PRO A 389 -0.71 26.21 11.87
C PRO A 389 -0.67 24.76 12.36
N HIS A 390 -1.75 24.02 12.10
CA HIS A 390 -1.85 22.60 12.43
C HIS A 390 -2.26 21.81 11.20
N THR A 391 -1.79 20.56 11.13
CA THR A 391 -2.10 19.64 10.04
C THR A 391 -3.10 18.60 10.52
N LEU A 392 -4.06 18.27 9.66
CA LEU A 392 -5.12 17.32 9.92
C LEU A 392 -5.12 16.20 8.88
N ASP A 393 -5.23 14.97 9.35
CA ASP A 393 -5.58 13.83 8.51
C ASP A 393 -7.09 13.80 8.30
N VAL A 394 -7.52 13.90 7.03
CA VAL A 394 -8.94 13.89 6.65
C VAL A 394 -9.52 12.48 6.58
N GLY A 395 -8.69 11.43 6.57
CA GLY A 395 -9.12 10.03 6.48
C GLY A 395 -10.15 9.64 7.56
N PRO A 396 -9.88 9.90 8.87
CA PRO A 396 -10.84 9.64 9.94
C PRO A 396 -12.17 10.40 9.78
N ILE A 397 -12.12 11.60 9.19
CA ILE A 397 -13.31 12.43 8.96
C ILE A 397 -14.16 11.86 7.84
N LEU A 398 -13.54 11.44 6.73
CA LEU A 398 -14.22 10.75 5.64
C LEU A 398 -14.82 9.42 6.11
N ALA A 399 -14.07 8.63 6.87
CA ALA A 399 -14.56 7.37 7.45
C ALA A 399 -15.77 7.59 8.37
N ALA A 400 -15.80 8.68 9.13
CA ALA A 400 -16.91 9.04 10.00
C ALA A 400 -18.23 9.33 9.25
N THR A 401 -18.19 9.53 7.92
CA THR A 401 -19.39 9.65 7.06
C THR A 401 -19.99 8.30 6.65
N GLY A 402 -19.28 7.19 6.85
CA GLY A 402 -19.74 5.85 6.49
C GLY A 402 -19.71 5.54 4.99
N GLY A 403 -19.06 6.37 4.17
CA GLY A 403 -18.92 6.15 2.72
C GLY A 403 -20.21 6.41 1.92
N THR A 404 -21.18 7.10 2.51
CA THR A 404 -22.48 7.42 1.89
C THR A 404 -22.42 8.62 0.93
N TYR A 405 -21.35 9.41 1.00
CA TYR A 405 -21.15 10.61 0.17
C TYR A 405 -19.98 10.40 -0.80
N GLU A 406 -20.18 10.79 -2.06
CA GLU A 406 -19.23 10.64 -3.17
C GLU A 406 -18.27 11.84 -3.33
N ALA A 407 -18.65 13.03 -2.86
CA ALA A 407 -17.85 14.25 -3.03
C ALA A 407 -17.99 15.21 -1.84
N PHE A 408 -16.91 15.93 -1.53
CA PHE A 408 -16.83 16.94 -0.47
C PHE A 408 -16.31 18.26 -1.05
N GLU A 409 -17.13 19.30 -1.00
CA GLU A 409 -16.85 20.61 -1.56
C GLU A 409 -16.53 21.61 -0.45
N ASP A 410 -15.33 22.22 -0.46
CA ASP A 410 -14.99 23.32 0.46
C ASP A 410 -15.78 24.58 0.07
N VAL A 411 -16.72 24.98 0.92
CA VAL A 411 -17.60 26.12 0.70
C VAL A 411 -17.19 27.34 1.54
N THR A 412 -15.99 27.33 2.13
CA THR A 412 -15.53 28.38 3.04
C THR A 412 -15.42 29.74 2.34
N PRO A 413 -16.06 30.81 2.85
CA PRO A 413 -15.97 32.15 2.26
C PRO A 413 -14.54 32.72 2.25
N GLU A 414 -14.21 33.47 1.19
CA GLU A 414 -12.92 34.16 1.00
C GLU A 414 -11.67 33.26 1.09
N ALA A 415 -11.83 31.93 1.00
CA ALA A 415 -10.76 30.95 1.03
C ALA A 415 -10.60 30.22 -0.31
N GLU A 416 -9.37 29.83 -0.64
CA GLU A 416 -9.14 28.89 -1.74
C GLU A 416 -9.62 27.49 -1.32
N PRO A 417 -10.40 26.78 -2.17
CA PRO A 417 -10.92 25.46 -1.84
C PRO A 417 -9.79 24.47 -1.55
N LEU A 418 -9.88 23.76 -0.43
CA LEU A 418 -8.98 22.66 -0.11
C LEU A 418 -9.59 21.31 -0.51
N PRO A 419 -8.79 20.37 -1.07
CA PRO A 419 -9.27 19.02 -1.33
C PRO A 419 -9.50 18.26 -0.02
N MET A 420 -10.46 17.34 -0.04
CA MET A 420 -10.76 16.45 1.08
C MET A 420 -10.54 15.00 0.65
N GLU A 421 -9.29 14.67 0.36
CA GLU A 421 -8.87 13.36 -0.17
C GLU A 421 -8.04 12.56 0.86
N PRO A 422 -8.31 11.25 1.04
CA PRO A 422 -7.51 10.42 1.94
C PRO A 422 -6.02 10.42 1.56
N GLY A 423 -5.13 10.57 2.54
CA GLY A 423 -3.68 10.56 2.34
C GLY A 423 -3.06 11.92 2.03
N GLU A 424 -3.87 12.96 1.80
CA GLU A 424 -3.41 14.33 1.74
C GLU A 424 -3.60 15.03 3.08
N ALA A 425 -2.53 15.64 3.59
CA ALA A 425 -2.56 16.31 4.87
C ALA A 425 -3.10 17.74 4.70
N MET A 426 -4.22 18.06 5.36
CA MET A 426 -4.84 19.37 5.29
C MET A 426 -4.19 20.31 6.31
N MET A 427 -3.54 21.39 5.85
CA MET A 427 -2.92 22.38 6.73
C MET A 427 -3.87 23.55 6.97
N LEU A 428 -4.16 23.82 8.25
CA LEU A 428 -4.98 24.94 8.69
C LEU A 428 -4.10 26.01 9.34
N ARG A 429 -4.23 27.26 8.89
CA ARG A 429 -3.57 28.44 9.47
C ARG A 429 -4.08 28.71 10.88
N PRO A 430 -3.35 29.51 11.69
CA PRO A 430 -3.87 29.96 12.97
C PRO A 430 -5.25 30.63 12.82
N MET A 431 -6.19 30.29 13.69
CA MET A 431 -7.58 30.79 13.66
C MET A 431 -8.38 30.46 12.40
N GLU A 432 -7.97 29.44 11.63
CA GLU A 432 -8.64 29.08 10.38
C GLU A 432 -9.75 28.05 10.61
N LEU A 433 -10.94 28.34 10.08
CA LEU A 433 -12.10 27.45 10.03
C LEU A 433 -12.43 27.15 8.57
N ARG A 434 -12.63 25.87 8.25
CA ARG A 434 -13.09 25.37 6.95
C ARG A 434 -14.43 24.65 7.08
N VAL A 435 -15.31 24.84 6.10
CA VAL A 435 -16.64 24.22 6.03
C VAL A 435 -16.76 23.46 4.72
N PHE A 436 -17.05 22.16 4.79
CA PHE A 436 -17.23 21.30 3.63
C PHE A 436 -18.68 20.83 3.52
N ARG A 437 -19.23 20.85 2.31
CA ARG A 437 -20.55 20.31 1.95
C ARG A 437 -20.39 18.96 1.26
N ALA A 438 -21.08 17.93 1.73
CA ALA A 438 -20.98 16.57 1.19
C ALA A 438 -22.13 16.22 0.24
N ARG A 439 -21.86 15.49 -0.86
CA ARG A 439 -22.84 15.05 -1.86
C ARG A 439 -23.06 13.54 -1.90
N ALA A 440 -24.32 13.09 -1.90
CA ALA A 440 -24.70 11.67 -1.85
C ALA A 440 -24.51 10.93 -3.19
N ALA A 441 -24.18 9.63 -3.12
CA ALA A 441 -24.00 8.78 -4.31
C ALA A 441 -25.34 8.40 -4.98
N ARG A 442 -25.42 8.47 -6.32
CA ARG A 442 -26.65 8.12 -7.07
C ARG A 442 -26.88 6.60 -7.15
N SER A 443 -28.04 6.11 -6.72
CA SER A 443 -28.46 4.72 -6.94
C SER A 443 -28.85 4.47 -8.42
N HIS A 444 -28.55 3.28 -8.95
CA HIS A 444 -28.92 2.86 -10.31
C HIS A 444 -30.11 1.87 -10.25
N PRO A 445 -31.10 1.95 -11.17
CA PRO A 445 -32.21 0.99 -11.21
C PRO A 445 -31.74 -0.39 -11.70
N VAL A 446 -32.28 -1.46 -11.09
CA VAL A 446 -31.92 -2.86 -11.39
C VAL A 446 -32.92 -3.45 -12.40
N GLU A 447 -32.42 -4.01 -13.51
CA GLU A 447 -33.21 -4.88 -14.40
C GLU A 447 -33.08 -6.34 -13.95
N LEU A 448 -34.18 -7.10 -13.98
CA LEU A 448 -34.22 -8.49 -13.50
C LEU A 448 -34.04 -9.46 -14.68
N HIS A 449 -32.93 -10.21 -14.65
CA HIS A 449 -32.52 -11.29 -15.57
C HIS A 449 -31.85 -10.84 -16.87
N ASP A 450 -30.56 -10.52 -16.75
CA ASP A 450 -29.65 -10.26 -17.86
C ASP A 450 -29.00 -11.57 -18.36
N VAL A 451 -28.73 -11.67 -19.67
CA VAL A 451 -28.02 -12.79 -20.28
C VAL A 451 -26.56 -12.84 -19.82
N GLU A 452 -25.95 -11.68 -19.54
CA GLU A 452 -24.58 -11.60 -19.01
C GLU A 452 -24.45 -12.27 -17.62
N GLU A 453 -25.52 -12.25 -16.80
CA GLU A 453 -25.53 -12.91 -15.49
C GLU A 453 -25.38 -14.44 -15.60
N ARG A 454 -25.93 -15.06 -16.65
CA ARG A 454 -25.89 -16.52 -16.81
C ARG A 454 -24.49 -17.02 -17.16
N GLU A 455 -23.79 -16.33 -18.07
CA GLU A 455 -22.40 -16.68 -18.42
C GLU A 455 -21.49 -16.54 -17.19
N TRP A 456 -21.69 -15.49 -16.39
CA TRP A 456 -20.99 -15.32 -15.13
C TRP A 456 -21.31 -16.43 -14.12
N MET A 457 -22.59 -16.78 -13.94
CA MET A 457 -23.00 -17.88 -13.05
C MET A 457 -22.41 -19.23 -13.47
N ASP A 458 -22.46 -19.57 -14.76
CA ASP A 458 -21.90 -20.80 -15.29
C ASP A 458 -20.37 -20.84 -15.07
N SER A 459 -19.70 -19.69 -15.19
CA SER A 459 -18.26 -19.58 -14.89
C SER A 459 -17.92 -19.84 -13.41
N ILE A 460 -18.75 -19.33 -12.47
CA ILE A 460 -18.58 -19.57 -11.04
C ILE A 460 -18.85 -21.05 -10.70
N ALA A 461 -19.92 -21.61 -11.27
CA ALA A 461 -20.32 -23.00 -11.03
C ALA A 461 -19.28 -24.01 -11.55
N ALA A 462 -18.61 -23.70 -12.67
CA ALA A 462 -17.50 -24.51 -13.18
C ALA A 462 -16.29 -24.55 -12.22
N GLY A 463 -16.11 -23.52 -11.38
CA GLY A 463 -15.06 -23.39 -10.37
C GLY A 463 -15.39 -23.96 -8.99
N ARG A 464 -16.36 -24.89 -8.89
CA ARG A 464 -16.83 -25.41 -7.58
C ARG A 464 -15.75 -26.02 -6.69
N MET A 465 -14.74 -26.69 -7.26
CA MET A 465 -13.58 -27.12 -6.48
C MET A 465 -12.61 -25.94 -6.37
N THR A 466 -12.43 -25.44 -5.16
CA THR A 466 -11.51 -24.35 -4.88
C THR A 466 -10.08 -24.86 -4.98
N ILE A 467 -9.27 -24.24 -5.84
CA ILE A 467 -7.85 -24.53 -6.02
C ILE A 467 -7.09 -23.22 -5.87
N GLU A 468 -6.44 -23.04 -4.73
CA GLU A 468 -5.79 -21.80 -4.33
C GLU A 468 -4.35 -22.03 -3.87
N ASN A 469 -3.58 -20.96 -3.69
CA ASN A 469 -2.21 -20.99 -3.19
C ASN A 469 -1.31 -22.00 -3.92
N VAL A 470 -1.45 -22.06 -5.25
CA VAL A 470 -0.68 -22.95 -6.11
C VAL A 470 0.80 -22.59 -6.02
N TYR A 471 1.64 -23.59 -5.82
CA TYR A 471 3.09 -23.46 -5.75
C TYR A 471 3.75 -24.58 -6.57
N PRO A 472 4.81 -24.28 -7.35
CA PRO A 472 5.44 -22.98 -7.49
C PRO A 472 4.77 -22.09 -8.55
N GLU A 473 4.35 -20.87 -8.20
CA GLU A 473 3.78 -19.91 -9.14
C GLU A 473 4.52 -18.57 -9.03
N LEU A 474 5.11 -18.10 -10.14
CA LEU A 474 5.90 -16.88 -10.16
C LEU A 474 5.10 -15.71 -10.75
N ASP A 475 4.97 -14.62 -9.98
CA ASP A 475 4.31 -13.38 -10.41
C ASP A 475 2.91 -13.61 -11.02
N GLY A 476 2.09 -14.45 -10.39
CA GLY A 476 0.75 -14.78 -10.87
C GLY A 476 0.75 -15.65 -12.14
N GLY A 477 1.76 -16.50 -12.30
CA GLY A 477 1.94 -17.39 -13.46
C GLY A 477 2.58 -16.73 -14.67
N ARG A 478 3.10 -15.50 -14.54
CA ARG A 478 3.72 -14.76 -15.65
C ARG A 478 5.05 -15.36 -16.11
N PHE A 479 5.81 -15.98 -15.20
CA PHE A 479 7.13 -16.53 -15.51
C PHE A 479 7.20 -18.02 -15.22
N ALA A 480 7.94 -18.72 -16.08
CA ALA A 480 8.23 -20.13 -15.88
C ALA A 480 9.18 -20.34 -14.70
N VAL A 481 8.92 -21.37 -13.90
CA VAL A 481 9.92 -21.91 -12.97
C VAL A 481 10.99 -22.67 -13.76
N LYS A 482 12.12 -22.96 -13.12
CA LYS A 482 13.24 -23.66 -13.76
C LYS A 482 13.63 -24.91 -13.01
N ARG A 483 13.90 -25.94 -13.80
CA ARG A 483 14.33 -27.26 -13.35
C ARG A 483 15.40 -27.78 -14.30
N ALA A 484 15.97 -28.92 -13.98
CA ALA A 484 16.86 -29.64 -14.88
C ALA A 484 16.30 -31.05 -15.16
N VAL A 485 16.71 -31.64 -16.27
CA VAL A 485 16.38 -33.04 -16.57
C VAL A 485 16.80 -33.95 -15.41
N GLY A 486 15.88 -34.82 -14.98
CA GLY A 486 16.04 -35.72 -13.84
C GLY A 486 15.48 -35.18 -12.53
N ASP A 487 15.02 -33.93 -12.50
CA ASP A 487 14.37 -33.34 -11.33
C ASP A 487 12.92 -33.86 -11.15
N VAL A 488 12.45 -33.81 -9.91
CA VAL A 488 11.05 -34.11 -9.56
C VAL A 488 10.44 -32.83 -9.00
N MET A 489 9.65 -32.16 -9.84
CA MET A 489 8.98 -30.93 -9.44
C MET A 489 7.84 -31.24 -8.49
N GLU A 490 7.96 -30.76 -7.26
CA GLU A 490 6.88 -30.81 -6.29
C GLU A 490 5.93 -29.63 -6.51
N VAL A 491 4.63 -29.92 -6.60
CA VAL A 491 3.57 -28.94 -6.83
C VAL A 491 2.56 -29.04 -5.71
N TRP A 492 2.23 -27.91 -5.09
CA TRP A 492 1.29 -27.85 -3.98
C TRP A 492 0.11 -26.93 -4.31
N ALA A 493 -1.04 -27.19 -3.73
CA ALA A 493 -2.17 -26.27 -3.72
C ALA A 493 -3.05 -26.53 -2.50
N ASP A 494 -3.79 -25.52 -2.08
CA ASP A 494 -4.91 -25.68 -1.15
C ASP A 494 -6.14 -26.08 -1.98
N ILE A 495 -6.70 -27.25 -1.70
CA ILE A 495 -7.80 -27.83 -2.48
C ILE A 495 -8.92 -28.27 -1.54
N TYR A 496 -10.07 -27.62 -1.67
CA TYR A 496 -11.24 -27.83 -0.83
C TYR A 496 -12.53 -27.46 -1.59
N THR A 497 -13.69 -27.79 -1.02
CA THR A 497 -15.01 -27.47 -1.60
C THR A 497 -16.07 -27.40 -0.50
N ASP A 498 -17.28 -26.96 -0.83
CA ASP A 498 -18.42 -27.02 0.07
C ASP A 498 -18.87 -28.48 0.35
N GLY A 499 -19.20 -28.79 1.60
CA GLY A 499 -19.65 -30.12 2.03
C GLY A 499 -18.56 -30.98 2.69
N THR A 500 -18.77 -32.30 2.77
CA THR A 500 -17.90 -33.25 3.50
C THR A 500 -17.42 -34.41 2.64
N PHE A 501 -17.17 -34.14 1.36
CA PHE A 501 -16.80 -35.18 0.38
C PHE A 501 -15.32 -35.58 0.49
N VAL A 502 -15.00 -36.78 0.03
CA VAL A 502 -13.61 -37.16 -0.24
C VAL A 502 -13.21 -36.61 -1.60
N LEU A 503 -12.14 -35.84 -1.62
CA LEU A 503 -11.62 -35.21 -2.84
C LEU A 503 -10.47 -36.03 -3.42
N ALA A 504 -10.23 -35.83 -4.71
CA ALA A 504 -9.02 -36.26 -5.38
C ALA A 504 -8.53 -35.13 -6.28
N ALA A 505 -7.22 -35.06 -6.46
CA ALA A 505 -6.59 -34.05 -7.31
C ALA A 505 -5.40 -34.63 -8.05
N SER A 506 -5.06 -34.03 -9.18
CA SER A 506 -3.88 -34.36 -9.98
C SER A 506 -3.26 -33.12 -10.58
N VAL A 507 -1.94 -33.12 -10.66
CA VAL A 507 -1.20 -32.17 -11.47
C VAL A 507 -1.27 -32.66 -12.91
N MET A 508 -1.90 -31.87 -13.76
CA MET A 508 -1.92 -32.07 -15.20
C MET A 508 -0.66 -31.44 -15.76
N TYR A 509 0.15 -32.18 -16.51
CA TYR A 509 1.35 -31.64 -17.14
C TYR A 509 1.53 -32.19 -18.55
N LYS A 510 2.10 -31.40 -19.44
CA LYS A 510 2.52 -31.82 -20.77
C LYS A 510 3.80 -31.10 -21.15
N ALA A 511 4.67 -31.74 -21.91
CA ALA A 511 5.80 -31.02 -22.45
C ALA A 511 5.48 -30.48 -23.85
N ASP A 512 6.18 -29.43 -24.24
CA ASP A 512 5.99 -28.77 -25.51
C ASP A 512 6.16 -29.77 -26.67
N GLY A 513 5.23 -29.74 -27.62
CA GLY A 513 5.08 -30.74 -28.68
C GLY A 513 4.19 -31.95 -28.37
N ASP A 514 3.78 -32.18 -27.11
CA ASP A 514 2.83 -33.25 -26.77
C ASP A 514 1.38 -32.79 -27.02
N GLU A 515 0.58 -33.65 -27.65
CA GLU A 515 -0.86 -33.41 -27.87
C GLU A 515 -1.68 -33.69 -26.60
N GLU A 516 -1.31 -34.72 -25.84
CA GLU A 516 -2.05 -35.19 -24.67
C GLU A 516 -1.44 -34.73 -23.33
N TRP A 517 -2.29 -34.53 -22.33
CA TRP A 517 -1.87 -34.23 -20.96
C TRP A 517 -1.55 -35.52 -20.20
N SER A 518 -0.44 -35.51 -19.48
CA SER A 518 -0.11 -36.51 -18.46
C SER A 518 -0.63 -36.08 -17.09
N GLU A 519 -0.88 -37.05 -16.22
CA GLU A 519 -1.40 -36.81 -14.86
C GLU A 519 -0.42 -37.31 -13.80
N ALA A 520 -0.18 -36.49 -12.78
CA ALA A 520 0.52 -36.89 -11.57
C ALA A 520 -0.40 -36.73 -10.35
N PRO A 521 -0.78 -37.83 -9.65
CA PRO A 521 -1.73 -37.77 -8.57
C PRO A 521 -1.20 -36.94 -7.40
N MET A 522 -2.06 -36.08 -6.84
CA MET A 522 -1.76 -35.34 -5.63
C MET A 522 -2.20 -36.13 -4.39
N ARG A 523 -1.48 -35.93 -3.29
CA ARG A 523 -1.81 -36.51 -1.98
C ARG A 523 -2.14 -35.41 -1.00
N PHE A 524 -3.20 -35.60 -0.23
CA PHE A 524 -3.48 -34.77 0.93
C PHE A 524 -2.30 -34.81 1.90
N HIS A 525 -1.88 -33.64 2.37
CA HIS A 525 -0.80 -33.46 3.32
C HIS A 525 -1.38 -33.08 4.69
N GLU A 526 -1.85 -31.84 4.85
CA GLU A 526 -2.53 -31.34 6.04
C GLU A 526 -3.34 -30.09 5.71
N ASN A 527 -4.39 -29.77 6.48
CA ASN A 527 -5.16 -28.52 6.36
C ASN A 527 -5.49 -28.12 4.91
N ASP A 528 -6.11 -29.04 4.17
CA ASP A 528 -6.48 -28.89 2.76
C ASP A 528 -5.31 -28.67 1.79
N ARG A 529 -4.07 -28.80 2.23
CA ARG A 529 -2.87 -28.80 1.38
C ARG A 529 -2.72 -30.14 0.67
N TRP A 530 -2.58 -30.09 -0.65
CA TRP A 530 -2.29 -31.25 -1.50
C TRP A 530 -0.93 -31.11 -2.15
N VAL A 531 -0.25 -32.24 -2.35
CA VAL A 531 1.10 -32.31 -2.91
C VAL A 531 1.16 -33.33 -4.05
N GLY A 532 1.49 -32.86 -5.24
CA GLY A 532 1.81 -33.68 -6.41
C GLY A 532 3.31 -33.66 -6.73
N ARG A 533 3.79 -34.70 -7.40
CA ARG A 533 5.19 -34.83 -7.82
C ARG A 533 5.27 -35.16 -9.30
N VAL A 534 5.85 -34.26 -10.08
CA VAL A 534 5.96 -34.37 -11.54
C VAL A 534 7.41 -34.71 -11.91
N PRO A 535 7.69 -35.91 -12.46
CA PRO A 535 9.03 -36.25 -12.94
C PRO A 535 9.33 -35.54 -14.27
N LEU A 536 10.47 -34.85 -14.35
CA LEU A 536 10.87 -34.08 -15.52
C LEU A 536 11.98 -34.81 -16.28
N THR A 537 11.60 -35.50 -17.35
CA THR A 537 12.45 -36.50 -18.03
C THR A 537 13.10 -36.02 -19.31
N ARG A 538 12.67 -34.90 -19.90
CA ARG A 538 13.23 -34.36 -21.15
C ARG A 538 13.57 -32.88 -21.05
N ASN A 539 14.58 -32.46 -21.81
CA ASN A 539 14.92 -31.05 -21.97
C ASN A 539 13.88 -30.39 -22.86
N ALA A 540 12.94 -29.69 -22.23
CA ALA A 540 11.81 -29.05 -22.90
C ALA A 540 11.16 -28.03 -21.96
N ARG A 541 10.27 -27.21 -22.52
CA ARG A 541 9.28 -26.52 -21.69
C ARG A 541 8.14 -27.47 -21.38
N TYR A 542 7.60 -27.36 -20.19
CA TYR A 542 6.36 -28.03 -19.82
C TYR A 542 5.34 -26.99 -19.42
N THR A 543 4.09 -27.31 -19.69
CA THR A 543 2.93 -26.60 -19.17
C THR A 543 2.28 -27.49 -18.12
N TYR A 544 1.84 -26.92 -17.01
CA TYR A 544 1.12 -27.65 -15.96
C TYR A 544 -0.01 -26.84 -15.35
N SER A 545 -0.98 -27.54 -14.78
CA SER A 545 -2.13 -27.01 -14.05
C SER A 545 -2.59 -28.07 -13.06
N ILE A 546 -3.59 -27.77 -12.24
CA ILE A 546 -4.14 -28.70 -11.25
C ILE A 546 -5.60 -28.94 -11.57
N GLU A 547 -6.02 -30.19 -11.55
CA GLU A 547 -7.43 -30.58 -11.58
C GLU A 547 -7.80 -31.19 -10.24
N ALA A 548 -8.97 -30.82 -9.72
CA ALA A 548 -9.55 -31.38 -8.53
C ALA A 548 -11.00 -31.78 -8.78
N TRP A 549 -11.45 -32.83 -8.12
CA TRP A 549 -12.79 -33.37 -8.27
C TRP A 549 -13.22 -34.11 -7.00
N ARG A 550 -14.52 -34.37 -6.92
CA ARG A 550 -15.07 -35.28 -5.91
C ARG A 550 -14.80 -36.73 -6.33
N ASP A 551 -14.13 -37.49 -5.48
CA ASP A 551 -14.01 -38.94 -5.64
C ASP A 551 -15.31 -39.58 -5.13
N VAL A 552 -16.20 -39.93 -6.06
CA VAL A 552 -17.53 -40.47 -5.75
C VAL A 552 -17.43 -41.80 -4.99
N TRP A 553 -16.50 -42.66 -5.42
CA TRP A 553 -16.34 -43.99 -4.82
C TRP A 553 -15.74 -43.90 -3.42
N GLU A 554 -14.66 -43.15 -3.22
CA GLU A 554 -14.06 -43.01 -1.89
C GLU A 554 -14.96 -42.25 -0.91
N SER A 555 -15.74 -41.28 -1.40
CA SER A 555 -16.76 -40.59 -0.58
C SER A 555 -17.78 -41.60 -0.06
N TRP A 556 -18.37 -42.39 -0.96
CA TRP A 556 -19.33 -43.43 -0.58
C TRP A 556 -18.68 -44.50 0.31
N ARG A 557 -17.50 -45.00 -0.04
CA ARG A 557 -16.81 -46.08 0.68
C ARG A 557 -16.45 -45.67 2.11
N ALA A 558 -16.03 -44.43 2.32
CA ALA A 558 -15.70 -43.90 3.65
C ALA A 558 -16.94 -43.88 4.56
N ASP A 559 -18.08 -43.43 4.05
CA ASP A 559 -19.33 -43.38 4.82
C ASP A 559 -19.95 -44.78 5.00
N PHE A 560 -19.90 -45.61 3.96
CA PHE A 560 -20.30 -47.01 4.01
C PHE A 560 -19.52 -47.77 5.09
N LYS A 561 -18.19 -47.59 5.15
CA LYS A 561 -17.36 -48.20 6.19
C LYS A 561 -17.75 -47.75 7.60
N LYS A 562 -17.99 -46.45 7.83
CA LYS A 562 -18.43 -45.96 9.15
C LYS A 562 -19.75 -46.60 9.58
N LYS A 563 -20.71 -46.75 8.66
CA LYS A 563 -22.01 -47.39 8.92
C LYS A 563 -21.85 -48.89 9.22
N VAL A 564 -21.00 -49.58 8.48
CA VAL A 564 -20.66 -51.00 8.74
C VAL A 564 -20.01 -51.16 10.11
N ASP A 565 -19.03 -50.33 10.46
CA ASP A 565 -18.32 -50.38 11.75
C ASP A 565 -19.27 -50.05 12.92
N ALA A 566 -20.29 -49.22 12.69
CA ALA A 566 -21.36 -48.91 13.64
C ALA A 566 -22.45 -50.00 13.73
N GLY A 567 -22.36 -51.08 12.94
CA GLY A 567 -23.31 -52.19 12.95
C GLY A 567 -24.68 -51.84 12.35
N MET A 568 -24.76 -50.84 11.48
CA MET A 568 -26.00 -50.45 10.80
C MET A 568 -26.37 -51.44 9.67
N VAL A 569 -27.64 -51.45 9.28
CA VAL A 569 -28.12 -52.15 8.08
C VAL A 569 -27.70 -51.33 6.86
N VAL A 570 -26.98 -51.94 5.91
CA VAL A 570 -26.32 -51.23 4.79
C VAL A 570 -26.67 -51.78 3.39
N ASP A 571 -27.81 -52.47 3.28
CA ASP A 571 -28.24 -53.08 2.01
C ASP A 571 -28.48 -52.03 0.90
N LEU A 572 -29.01 -50.86 1.27
CA LEU A 572 -29.25 -49.77 0.33
C LEU A 572 -27.93 -49.17 -0.16
N GLU A 573 -26.98 -48.95 0.74
CA GLU A 573 -25.67 -48.41 0.41
C GLU A 573 -24.89 -49.33 -0.52
N LEU A 574 -25.03 -50.66 -0.41
CA LEU A 574 -24.45 -51.60 -1.38
C LEU A 574 -25.03 -51.42 -2.80
N VAL A 575 -26.33 -51.12 -2.90
CA VAL A 575 -26.98 -50.81 -4.18
C VAL A 575 -26.47 -49.47 -4.73
N GLU A 576 -26.28 -48.46 -3.87
CA GLU A 576 -25.68 -47.17 -4.25
C GLU A 576 -24.25 -47.35 -4.78
N GLY A 577 -23.42 -48.13 -4.08
CA GLY A 577 -22.07 -48.47 -4.52
C GLY A 577 -22.06 -49.09 -5.91
N ARG A 578 -22.92 -50.09 -6.15
CA ARG A 578 -23.04 -50.72 -7.47
C ARG A 578 -23.46 -49.72 -8.56
N ARG A 579 -24.41 -48.82 -8.26
CA ARG A 579 -24.83 -47.78 -9.21
C ARG A 579 -23.70 -46.83 -9.60
N PHE A 580 -22.78 -46.51 -8.69
CA PHE A 580 -21.60 -45.71 -9.06
C PHE A 580 -20.68 -46.45 -10.04
N VAL A 581 -20.56 -47.77 -9.93
CA VAL A 581 -19.81 -48.58 -10.91
C VAL A 581 -20.55 -48.65 -12.24
N GLU A 582 -21.88 -48.81 -12.23
CA GLU A 582 -22.73 -48.79 -13.42
C GLU A 582 -22.64 -47.43 -14.16
N GLN A 583 -22.66 -46.32 -13.42
CA GLN A 583 -22.48 -44.97 -14.01
C GLN A 583 -21.09 -44.80 -14.62
N ALA A 584 -20.04 -45.27 -13.94
CA ALA A 584 -18.69 -45.27 -14.50
C ALA A 584 -18.61 -46.13 -15.77
N LEU A 585 -19.35 -47.25 -15.83
CA LEU A 585 -19.38 -48.13 -17.01
C LEU A 585 -19.90 -47.41 -18.25
N ASP A 586 -20.92 -46.57 -18.11
CA ASP A 586 -21.52 -45.80 -19.20
C ASP A 586 -20.56 -44.72 -19.76
N LEU A 587 -19.62 -44.24 -18.94
CA LEU A 587 -18.64 -43.22 -19.31
C LEU A 587 -17.35 -43.80 -19.93
N ASN A 588 -17.18 -45.12 -19.95
CA ASN A 588 -15.94 -45.78 -20.36
C ASN A 588 -16.13 -46.74 -21.55
N HIS A 589 -15.04 -46.99 -22.28
CA HIS A 589 -14.97 -47.90 -23.43
C HIS A 589 -13.76 -48.84 -23.33
N GLY A 590 -13.72 -49.91 -24.15
CA GLY A 590 -12.58 -50.83 -24.23
C GLY A 590 -12.25 -51.52 -22.89
N ASP A 591 -10.96 -51.54 -22.53
CA ASP A 591 -10.45 -52.22 -21.33
C ASP A 591 -11.06 -51.68 -20.02
N GLY A 592 -11.33 -50.38 -19.95
CA GLY A 592 -11.97 -49.77 -18.77
C GLY A 592 -13.40 -50.28 -18.57
N ARG A 593 -14.13 -50.46 -19.68
CA ARG A 593 -15.48 -51.04 -19.65
C ARG A 593 -15.44 -52.49 -19.16
N ALA A 594 -14.55 -53.31 -19.70
CA ALA A 594 -14.41 -54.71 -19.30
C ALA A 594 -14.04 -54.87 -17.81
N ALA A 595 -13.17 -54.00 -17.28
CA ALA A 595 -12.80 -54.02 -15.87
C ALA A 595 -13.98 -53.66 -14.94
N LEU A 596 -14.79 -52.67 -15.32
CA LEU A 596 -15.99 -52.27 -14.58
C LEU A 596 -17.09 -53.34 -14.64
N GLU A 597 -17.30 -53.97 -15.80
CA GLU A 597 -18.20 -55.13 -15.98
C GLU A 597 -17.83 -56.27 -15.02
N ALA A 598 -16.55 -56.63 -14.93
CA ALA A 598 -16.08 -57.67 -14.01
C ALA A 598 -16.36 -57.33 -12.53
N VAL A 599 -16.21 -56.07 -12.13
CA VAL A 599 -16.56 -55.61 -10.77
C VAL A 599 -18.06 -55.75 -10.53
N ILE A 600 -18.89 -55.33 -11.48
CA ILE A 600 -20.36 -55.43 -11.37
C ILE A 600 -20.80 -56.89 -11.25
N GLU A 601 -20.30 -57.78 -12.13
CA GLU A 601 -20.59 -59.21 -12.09
C GLU A 601 -20.20 -59.82 -10.74
N ARG A 602 -19.01 -59.45 -10.23
CA ARG A 602 -18.53 -59.94 -8.93
C ARG A 602 -19.40 -59.44 -7.78
N MET A 603 -19.78 -58.16 -7.76
CA MET A 603 -20.68 -57.59 -6.76
C MET A 603 -22.07 -58.26 -6.79
N GLN A 604 -22.58 -58.64 -7.97
CA GLN A 604 -23.86 -59.33 -8.12
C GLN A 604 -23.82 -60.80 -7.66
N SER A 605 -22.64 -61.44 -7.73
CA SER A 605 -22.45 -62.84 -7.32
C SER A 605 -22.34 -63.07 -5.81
N LEU A 606 -22.15 -62.00 -5.03
CA LEU A 606 -21.92 -62.05 -3.58
C LEU A 606 -23.14 -61.52 -2.80
N ALA A 607 -23.31 -61.96 -1.56
CA ALA A 607 -24.39 -61.50 -0.68
C ALA A 607 -23.93 -61.36 0.79
N GLY A 608 -24.68 -60.60 1.57
CA GLY A 608 -24.44 -60.43 3.01
C GLY A 608 -23.02 -59.91 3.29
N ARG A 609 -22.31 -60.57 4.20
CA ARG A 609 -20.99 -60.12 4.64
C ARG A 609 -19.93 -60.18 3.53
N GLU A 610 -20.01 -61.16 2.63
CA GLU A 610 -19.05 -61.29 1.52
C GLU A 610 -19.14 -60.12 0.53
N ALA A 611 -20.35 -59.61 0.29
CA ALA A 611 -20.55 -58.43 -0.56
C ALA A 611 -19.98 -57.17 0.08
N ILE A 612 -20.14 -57.01 1.39
CA ILE A 612 -19.57 -55.88 2.16
C ILE A 612 -18.04 -55.93 2.10
N ASP A 613 -17.45 -57.10 2.41
CA ASP A 613 -16.00 -57.25 2.44
C ASP A 613 -15.40 -57.06 1.03
N TYR A 614 -16.08 -57.52 -0.03
CA TYR A 614 -15.66 -57.27 -1.41
C TYR A 614 -15.73 -55.80 -1.80
N ALA A 615 -16.83 -55.11 -1.49
CA ALA A 615 -16.99 -53.70 -1.81
C ALA A 615 -15.95 -52.80 -1.09
N LEU A 616 -15.47 -53.22 0.08
CA LEU A 616 -14.40 -52.57 0.83
C LEU A 616 -12.99 -53.01 0.42
N SER A 617 -12.87 -54.04 -0.43
CA SER A 617 -11.58 -54.60 -0.87
C SER A 617 -10.86 -53.71 -1.90
N ASP A 618 -9.59 -54.05 -2.15
CA ASP A 618 -8.73 -53.24 -3.03
C ASP A 618 -9.08 -53.35 -4.52
N GLU A 619 -9.76 -54.42 -4.95
CA GLU A 619 -10.09 -54.63 -6.36
C GLU A 619 -11.05 -53.57 -6.93
N PRO A 620 -12.30 -53.41 -6.42
CA PRO A 620 -13.22 -52.39 -6.90
C PRO A 620 -12.68 -50.98 -6.65
N ARG A 621 -11.97 -50.78 -5.53
CA ARG A 621 -11.29 -49.52 -5.21
C ARG A 621 -10.28 -49.12 -6.28
N ARG A 622 -9.44 -50.04 -6.76
CA ARG A 622 -8.44 -49.77 -7.81
C ARG A 622 -9.11 -49.46 -9.15
N VAL A 623 -10.14 -50.21 -9.53
CA VAL A 623 -10.86 -50.00 -10.79
C VAL A 623 -11.57 -48.64 -10.78
N MET A 624 -12.29 -48.31 -9.71
CA MET A 624 -12.99 -47.02 -9.59
C MET A 624 -12.03 -45.84 -9.48
N LYS A 625 -10.86 -46.00 -8.87
CA LYS A 625 -9.84 -44.94 -8.87
C LYS A 625 -9.33 -44.60 -10.27
N GLN A 626 -9.32 -45.59 -11.18
CA GLN A 626 -8.81 -45.42 -12.54
C GLN A 626 -9.90 -44.98 -13.54
N TYR A 627 -11.10 -45.56 -13.43
CA TYR A 627 -12.18 -45.41 -14.42
C TYR A 627 -13.46 -44.78 -13.86
N GLY A 628 -13.51 -44.45 -12.56
CA GLY A 628 -14.67 -43.82 -11.94
C GLY A 628 -14.93 -42.40 -12.44
N GLU A 629 -16.16 -41.93 -12.26
CA GLU A 629 -16.56 -40.56 -12.60
C GLU A 629 -15.81 -39.51 -11.77
N ARG A 630 -15.32 -38.45 -12.44
CA ARG A 630 -14.73 -37.26 -11.80
C ARG A 630 -15.78 -36.15 -11.68
N GLN A 631 -16.58 -36.17 -10.62
CA GLN A 631 -17.67 -35.18 -10.42
C GLN A 631 -17.14 -33.79 -10.03
N TYR A 632 -17.80 -32.75 -10.56
CA TYR A 632 -17.45 -31.34 -10.34
C TYR A 632 -15.98 -31.03 -10.63
N LYS A 633 -15.42 -31.65 -11.67
CA LYS A 633 -14.03 -31.44 -12.06
C LYS A 633 -13.81 -29.95 -12.33
N SER A 634 -13.01 -29.30 -11.48
CA SER A 634 -12.54 -27.94 -11.72
C SER A 634 -11.05 -27.97 -11.99
N ARG A 635 -10.61 -27.01 -12.81
CA ARG A 635 -9.22 -26.84 -13.21
C ARG A 635 -8.74 -25.48 -12.75
N TYR A 636 -7.51 -25.42 -12.25
CA TYR A 636 -6.88 -24.15 -11.94
C TYR A 636 -6.83 -23.27 -13.19
N VAL A 637 -7.31 -22.04 -13.08
CA VAL A 637 -7.59 -21.15 -14.21
C VAL A 637 -6.34 -20.79 -15.02
N ARG A 638 -5.15 -20.89 -14.40
CA ARG A 638 -3.87 -20.59 -15.07
C ARG A 638 -3.20 -21.88 -15.54
N GLU A 639 -2.66 -21.82 -16.75
CA GLU A 639 -1.65 -22.75 -17.22
C GLU A 639 -0.26 -22.17 -16.88
N LEU A 640 0.48 -22.89 -16.04
CA LEU A 640 1.79 -22.49 -15.56
C LEU A 640 2.89 -23.16 -16.40
N GLU A 641 4.04 -22.50 -16.54
CA GLU A 641 5.17 -23.05 -17.30
C GLU A 641 6.34 -23.47 -16.39
N VAL A 642 7.08 -24.49 -16.82
CA VAL A 642 8.40 -24.84 -16.28
C VAL A 642 9.39 -25.06 -17.42
N TYR A 643 10.56 -24.42 -17.32
CA TYR A 643 11.69 -24.64 -18.22
C TYR A 643 12.57 -25.73 -17.62
N VAL A 644 12.67 -26.85 -18.33
CA VAL A 644 13.52 -27.97 -17.92
C VAL A 644 14.74 -27.99 -18.81
N ASP A 645 15.84 -27.39 -18.35
CA ASP A 645 17.09 -27.40 -19.12
C ASP A 645 17.80 -28.76 -18.98
N ARG A 646 18.70 -29.05 -19.91
CA ARG A 646 19.71 -30.11 -19.71
C ARG A 646 20.57 -29.85 -18.47
N THR A 647 21.14 -30.92 -17.89
CA THR A 647 21.87 -30.90 -16.61
C THR A 647 22.98 -29.86 -16.54
N ALA A 648 23.68 -29.56 -17.64
CA ALA A 648 24.74 -28.54 -17.68
C ALA A 648 24.27 -27.13 -17.24
N GLY A 649 22.97 -26.83 -17.40
CA GLY A 649 22.37 -25.59 -16.92
C GLY A 649 22.37 -25.46 -15.39
N ALA A 650 22.36 -26.59 -14.67
CA ALA A 650 22.36 -26.65 -13.21
C ALA A 650 23.69 -27.14 -12.60
N TYR A 651 24.48 -27.91 -13.36
CA TYR A 651 25.76 -28.45 -12.95
C TYR A 651 26.80 -28.38 -14.07
N SER A 652 27.80 -27.51 -13.93
CA SER A 652 28.95 -27.42 -14.84
C SER A 652 30.12 -26.68 -14.20
N ALA A 653 31.34 -26.98 -14.66
CA ALA A 653 32.56 -26.26 -14.33
C ALA A 653 33.07 -25.50 -15.57
N TRP A 654 33.26 -24.18 -15.42
CA TRP A 654 33.62 -23.27 -16.51
C TRP A 654 35.07 -22.82 -16.43
N PHE A 655 35.74 -22.77 -17.56
CA PHE A 655 37.08 -22.22 -17.69
C PHE A 655 37.12 -21.16 -18.77
N GLU A 656 37.55 -19.95 -18.43
CA GLU A 656 37.66 -18.83 -19.36
C GLU A 656 39.10 -18.61 -19.78
N ILE A 657 39.34 -18.51 -21.10
CA ILE A 657 40.63 -18.15 -21.68
C ILE A 657 40.45 -17.20 -22.87
N PHE A 658 41.49 -16.45 -23.20
CA PHE A 658 41.53 -15.63 -24.41
C PHE A 658 42.22 -16.42 -25.53
N PRO A 659 41.55 -16.73 -26.67
CA PRO A 659 42.18 -17.46 -27.77
C PRO A 659 43.48 -16.83 -28.27
N ARG A 660 43.53 -15.48 -28.31
CA ARG A 660 44.73 -14.73 -28.72
C ARG A 660 45.94 -14.89 -27.78
N SER A 661 45.74 -15.45 -26.59
CA SER A 661 46.79 -15.71 -25.59
C SER A 661 47.10 -17.20 -25.42
N ALA A 662 46.52 -18.07 -26.26
CA ALA A 662 46.69 -19.51 -26.15
C ALA A 662 48.04 -20.01 -26.70
N SER A 663 48.79 -19.17 -27.45
CA SER A 663 50.06 -19.56 -28.05
C SER A 663 51.11 -19.87 -26.97
N PRO A 664 51.77 -21.04 -27.04
CA PRO A 664 52.95 -21.32 -26.21
C PRO A 664 54.19 -20.53 -26.68
N ASP A 665 54.17 -20.00 -27.89
CA ASP A 665 55.22 -19.17 -28.47
C ASP A 665 54.95 -17.68 -28.16
N PRO A 666 55.80 -17.02 -27.34
CA PRO A 666 55.61 -15.62 -26.95
C PRO A 666 55.85 -14.60 -28.07
N SER A 667 56.31 -15.04 -29.25
CA SER A 667 56.58 -14.16 -30.39
C SER A 667 55.36 -13.91 -31.29
N ARG A 668 54.24 -14.60 -31.06
CA ARG A 668 53.01 -14.45 -31.86
C ARG A 668 51.74 -14.59 -31.02
N PRO A 669 50.62 -13.99 -31.44
CA PRO A 669 49.31 -14.28 -30.88
C PRO A 669 48.90 -15.76 -31.06
N GLY A 670 47.97 -16.20 -30.22
CA GLY A 670 47.32 -17.50 -30.28
C GLY A 670 46.20 -17.59 -31.33
N THR A 671 45.98 -18.81 -31.80
CA THR A 671 44.96 -19.19 -32.77
C THR A 671 44.00 -20.23 -32.19
N PHE A 672 42.91 -20.56 -32.88
CA PHE A 672 42.05 -21.67 -32.48
C PHE A 672 42.78 -23.02 -32.43
N ASP A 673 43.76 -23.26 -33.29
CA ASP A 673 44.57 -24.48 -33.25
C ASP A 673 45.46 -24.53 -31.99
N ASP A 674 45.94 -23.38 -31.49
CA ASP A 674 46.63 -23.32 -30.20
C ASP A 674 45.67 -23.63 -29.04
N VAL A 675 44.41 -23.18 -29.12
CA VAL A 675 43.38 -23.55 -28.14
C VAL A 675 43.10 -25.05 -28.16
N VAL A 676 43.07 -25.69 -29.34
CA VAL A 676 42.93 -27.15 -29.45
C VAL A 676 44.01 -27.88 -28.64
N ASN A 677 45.25 -27.36 -28.63
CA ASN A 677 46.35 -27.94 -27.85
C ASN A 677 46.16 -27.83 -26.32
N LEU A 678 45.29 -26.92 -25.84
CA LEU A 678 44.97 -26.77 -24.42
C LEU A 678 43.82 -27.68 -23.95
N LEU A 679 43.02 -28.24 -24.87
CA LEU A 679 41.85 -29.08 -24.52
C LEU A 679 42.19 -30.28 -23.62
N PRO A 680 43.32 -31.01 -23.79
CA PRO A 680 43.70 -32.08 -22.87
C PRO A 680 43.85 -31.59 -21.42
N MET A 681 44.50 -30.44 -21.22
CA MET A 681 44.65 -29.84 -19.89
C MET A 681 43.29 -29.47 -19.29
N VAL A 682 42.41 -28.85 -20.07
CA VAL A 682 41.07 -28.43 -19.61
C VAL A 682 40.23 -29.64 -19.21
N ARG A 683 40.26 -30.70 -20.03
CA ARG A 683 39.59 -31.99 -19.74
C ARG A 683 40.13 -32.60 -18.45
N ASP A 684 41.45 -32.66 -18.28
CA ASP A 684 42.09 -33.33 -17.15
C ASP A 684 41.82 -32.60 -15.83
N MET A 685 41.68 -31.27 -15.86
CA MET A 685 41.21 -30.49 -14.71
C MET A 685 39.72 -30.68 -14.40
N GLY A 686 38.97 -31.35 -15.27
CA GLY A 686 37.56 -31.65 -15.08
C GLY A 686 36.61 -30.49 -15.35
N PHE A 687 36.99 -29.55 -16.22
CA PHE A 687 36.07 -28.54 -16.72
C PHE A 687 35.15 -29.12 -17.80
N ASP A 688 33.93 -28.60 -17.87
CA ASP A 688 32.90 -29.03 -18.82
C ASP A 688 32.66 -27.95 -19.91
N VAL A 689 32.92 -26.68 -19.59
CA VAL A 689 32.69 -25.54 -20.49
C VAL A 689 33.96 -24.72 -20.64
N LEU A 690 34.36 -24.45 -21.89
CA LEU A 690 35.42 -23.52 -22.24
C LEU A 690 34.80 -22.24 -22.81
N TYR A 691 34.95 -21.14 -22.08
CA TYR A 691 34.36 -19.84 -22.38
C TYR A 691 35.40 -18.91 -23.01
N PHE A 692 35.02 -18.26 -24.12
CA PHE A 692 35.82 -17.24 -24.78
C PHE A 692 35.16 -15.87 -24.68
N PRO A 693 35.94 -14.80 -24.40
CA PRO A 693 35.57 -13.44 -24.78
C PRO A 693 35.23 -13.34 -26.27
N PRO A 694 34.69 -12.22 -26.76
CA PRO A 694 34.32 -12.09 -28.16
C PRO A 694 35.45 -12.47 -29.12
N ILE A 695 35.12 -13.28 -30.13
CA ILE A 695 36.07 -13.85 -31.11
C ILE A 695 36.03 -13.12 -32.46
N HIS A 696 35.43 -11.93 -32.47
CA HIS A 696 35.10 -11.16 -33.66
C HIS A 696 36.17 -10.11 -33.95
N PRO A 697 36.25 -9.58 -35.20
CA PRO A 697 37.19 -8.51 -35.54
C PRO A 697 37.09 -7.31 -34.59
N ILE A 698 38.24 -6.75 -34.20
CA ILE A 698 38.32 -5.65 -33.23
C ILE A 698 38.52 -4.29 -33.91
N GLY A 699 37.69 -3.30 -33.55
CA GLY A 699 37.75 -1.94 -34.08
C GLY A 699 39.11 -1.25 -33.92
N ARG A 700 39.41 -0.31 -34.81
CA ARG A 700 40.65 0.48 -34.84
C ARG A 700 40.40 1.91 -34.36
N ALA A 701 39.23 2.47 -34.63
CA ALA A 701 38.81 3.79 -34.15
C ALA A 701 38.68 3.80 -32.62
N PHE A 702 39.35 4.77 -31.98
CA PHE A 702 39.38 4.94 -30.52
C PHE A 702 39.80 3.69 -29.73
N ARG A 703 40.53 2.77 -30.39
CA ARG A 703 41.03 1.53 -29.79
C ARG A 703 41.80 1.84 -28.50
N LYS A 704 41.56 1.03 -27.47
CA LYS A 704 42.30 1.13 -26.21
C LYS A 704 43.62 0.36 -26.26
N GLY A 705 44.67 0.96 -25.70
CA GLY A 705 45.98 0.35 -25.52
C GLY A 705 46.12 -0.36 -24.18
N LYS A 706 47.33 -0.85 -23.90
CA LYS A 706 47.67 -1.56 -22.64
C LYS A 706 47.19 -0.80 -21.41
N ASN A 707 46.75 -1.54 -20.38
CA ASN A 707 46.24 -0.99 -19.13
C ASN A 707 45.12 0.07 -19.31
N ASN A 708 44.22 -0.15 -20.28
CA ASN A 708 43.05 0.69 -20.53
C ASN A 708 43.40 2.15 -20.91
N THR A 709 44.54 2.35 -21.60
CA THR A 709 44.98 3.67 -22.07
C THR A 709 44.23 4.09 -23.34
N LEU A 710 44.06 5.40 -23.54
CA LEU A 710 43.37 5.96 -24.72
C LEU A 710 44.27 6.12 -25.95
N ASN A 711 45.57 5.87 -25.80
CA ASN A 711 46.58 6.02 -26.86
C ASN A 711 47.18 4.64 -27.15
N PRO A 712 46.62 3.86 -28.09
CA PRO A 712 47.13 2.53 -28.41
C PRO A 712 48.46 2.63 -29.17
N GLY A 713 49.38 1.70 -28.90
CA GLY A 713 50.54 1.46 -29.75
C GLY A 713 50.14 0.82 -31.09
N PRO A 714 51.04 0.82 -32.09
CA PRO A 714 50.76 0.24 -33.41
C PRO A 714 50.43 -1.26 -33.37
N ASP A 715 51.01 -1.97 -32.39
CA ASP A 715 50.85 -3.42 -32.21
C ASP A 715 49.86 -3.79 -31.09
N ASP A 716 49.18 -2.81 -30.49
CA ASP A 716 48.21 -3.11 -29.43
C ASP A 716 46.96 -3.80 -30.01
N PRO A 717 46.57 -4.97 -29.49
CA PRO A 717 45.52 -5.80 -30.07
C PRO A 717 44.11 -5.24 -29.81
N GLY A 718 43.98 -4.24 -28.94
CA GLY A 718 42.69 -3.68 -28.54
C GLY A 718 41.89 -4.61 -27.61
N VAL A 719 40.62 -4.27 -27.43
CA VAL A 719 39.70 -4.96 -26.52
C VAL A 719 38.75 -5.84 -27.32
N PRO A 720 38.63 -7.15 -27.05
CA PRO A 720 37.73 -8.05 -27.78
C PRO A 720 36.26 -7.57 -27.82
N TYR A 721 35.81 -6.91 -26.75
CA TYR A 721 34.48 -6.33 -26.64
C TYR A 721 34.22 -5.12 -27.56
N ALA A 722 35.25 -4.55 -28.21
CA ALA A 722 35.11 -3.53 -29.24
C ALA A 722 34.84 -4.17 -30.63
N ILE A 723 33.73 -4.90 -30.71
CA ILE A 723 33.35 -5.77 -31.82
C ILE A 723 33.07 -4.95 -33.08
N GLY A 724 33.68 -5.36 -34.19
CA GLY A 724 33.42 -4.84 -35.52
C GLY A 724 34.62 -4.10 -36.11
N ALA A 725 34.97 -4.47 -37.33
CA ALA A 725 35.93 -3.76 -38.16
C ALA A 725 35.53 -3.91 -39.64
N GLU A 726 36.37 -3.48 -40.58
CA GLU A 726 36.11 -3.66 -42.02
C GLU A 726 35.97 -5.13 -42.40
N GLU A 727 36.64 -6.01 -41.66
CA GLU A 727 36.66 -7.46 -41.87
C GLU A 727 35.35 -8.16 -41.46
N GLY A 728 34.46 -7.51 -40.68
CA GLY A 728 33.16 -8.06 -40.28
C GLY A 728 32.70 -7.67 -38.88
N GLY A 729 31.53 -8.18 -38.48
CA GLY A 729 30.86 -7.91 -37.21
C GLY A 729 30.70 -9.14 -36.30
N HIS A 730 29.56 -9.25 -35.63
CA HIS A 730 29.23 -10.32 -34.68
C HIS A 730 29.09 -11.72 -35.31
N ASP A 731 29.01 -11.78 -36.63
CA ASP A 731 28.90 -12.99 -37.46
C ASP A 731 30.22 -13.32 -38.17
N ALA A 732 31.31 -12.64 -37.83
CA ALA A 732 32.65 -12.86 -38.36
C ALA A 732 33.62 -13.36 -37.27
N ILE A 733 34.74 -13.93 -37.71
CA ILE A 733 35.85 -14.36 -36.85
C ILE A 733 37.02 -13.40 -37.06
N ASP A 734 37.69 -13.01 -35.98
CA ASP A 734 38.89 -12.18 -36.07
C ASP A 734 40.00 -12.94 -36.84
N PRO A 735 40.52 -12.38 -37.95
CA PRO A 735 41.57 -13.03 -38.74
C PRO A 735 42.85 -13.34 -37.96
N MET A 736 43.09 -12.64 -36.84
CA MET A 736 44.24 -12.90 -35.96
C MET A 736 44.18 -14.29 -35.31
N ILE A 737 42.98 -14.79 -35.01
CA ILE A 737 42.81 -16.05 -34.26
C ILE A 737 42.35 -17.22 -35.14
N GLY A 738 41.83 -16.95 -36.35
CA GLY A 738 41.52 -17.98 -37.33
C GLY A 738 40.40 -17.62 -38.31
N ASP A 739 39.67 -18.64 -38.73
CA ASP A 739 38.57 -18.63 -39.69
C ASP A 739 37.47 -19.63 -39.28
N PHE A 740 36.40 -19.76 -40.07
CA PHE A 740 35.31 -20.68 -39.74
C PHE A 740 35.72 -22.16 -39.76
N ASP A 741 36.69 -22.56 -40.58
CA ASP A 741 37.11 -23.95 -40.67
C ASP A 741 37.96 -24.37 -39.47
N SER A 742 38.86 -23.49 -39.01
CA SER A 742 39.58 -23.66 -37.74
C SER A 742 38.63 -23.61 -36.54
N PHE A 743 37.61 -22.75 -36.54
CA PHE A 743 36.59 -22.75 -35.49
C PHE A 743 35.78 -24.06 -35.44
N ARG A 744 35.30 -24.55 -36.58
CA ARG A 744 34.61 -25.85 -36.67
C ARG A 744 35.49 -27.01 -36.22
N ARG A 745 36.81 -26.93 -36.47
CA ARG A 745 37.79 -27.90 -35.96
C ARG A 745 37.85 -27.84 -34.44
N LEU A 746 37.98 -26.65 -33.86
CA LEU A 746 37.97 -26.44 -32.41
C LEU A 746 36.70 -27.00 -31.76
N VAL A 747 35.51 -26.66 -32.28
CA VAL A 747 34.23 -27.18 -31.75
C VAL A 747 34.18 -28.71 -31.79
N ARG A 748 34.68 -29.32 -32.87
CA ARG A 748 34.73 -30.78 -33.03
C ARG A 748 35.68 -31.43 -32.03
N GLU A 749 36.89 -30.88 -31.86
CA GLU A 749 37.85 -31.41 -30.90
C GLU A 749 37.38 -31.19 -29.46
N ALA A 750 36.85 -30.02 -29.12
CA ALA A 750 36.27 -29.75 -27.81
C ALA A 750 35.20 -30.81 -27.46
N LYS A 751 34.29 -31.10 -28.39
CA LYS A 751 33.27 -32.14 -28.23
C LYS A 751 33.88 -33.54 -28.01
N ARG A 752 34.97 -33.90 -28.71
CA ARG A 752 35.69 -35.18 -28.48
C ARG A 752 36.30 -35.27 -27.08
N HIS A 753 36.67 -34.13 -26.50
CA HIS A 753 37.17 -34.02 -25.14
C HIS A 753 36.05 -33.88 -24.08
N GLY A 754 34.77 -33.87 -24.49
CA GLY A 754 33.64 -33.67 -23.59
C GLY A 754 33.50 -32.22 -23.09
N ILE A 755 34.06 -31.26 -23.82
CA ILE A 755 34.05 -29.84 -23.50
C ILE A 755 33.10 -29.12 -24.45
N GLU A 756 32.24 -28.28 -23.90
CA GLU A 756 31.37 -27.37 -24.66
C GLU A 756 32.01 -25.99 -24.80
N ILE A 757 31.82 -25.36 -25.95
CA ILE A 757 32.25 -23.98 -26.17
C ILE A 757 31.13 -23.03 -25.76
N ALA A 758 31.47 -22.05 -24.92
CA ALA A 758 30.64 -20.90 -24.63
C ALA A 758 31.23 -19.65 -25.28
N LEU A 759 30.40 -18.90 -25.99
CA LEU A 759 30.81 -17.62 -26.58
C LEU A 759 30.23 -16.45 -25.80
N ASP A 760 31.02 -15.39 -25.68
CA ASP A 760 30.51 -14.09 -25.28
C ASP A 760 29.55 -13.54 -26.34
N PHE A 761 28.41 -13.00 -25.89
CA PHE A 761 27.47 -12.25 -26.72
C PHE A 761 27.30 -10.85 -26.15
N ALA A 762 28.09 -9.91 -26.65
CA ALA A 762 28.05 -8.51 -26.26
C ALA A 762 27.29 -7.67 -27.29
N VAL A 763 26.10 -7.18 -26.91
CA VAL A 763 25.28 -6.35 -27.80
C VAL A 763 25.77 -4.89 -27.78
N GLN A 764 26.80 -4.63 -28.58
CA GLN A 764 27.45 -3.33 -28.78
C GLN A 764 28.35 -3.36 -30.02
N CYS A 765 28.75 -2.20 -30.52
CA CYS A 765 29.59 -2.13 -31.72
C CYS A 765 30.78 -1.21 -31.50
N SER A 766 31.91 -1.48 -32.11
CA SER A 766 32.94 -0.48 -32.33
C SER A 766 32.44 0.58 -33.34
N PRO A 767 33.03 1.78 -33.39
CA PRO A 767 32.70 2.76 -34.42
C PRO A 767 32.97 2.29 -35.87
N ASP A 768 33.81 1.26 -36.03
CA ASP A 768 34.16 0.68 -37.34
C ASP A 768 33.24 -0.48 -37.75
N HIS A 769 32.32 -0.91 -36.89
CA HIS A 769 31.43 -2.03 -37.17
C HIS A 769 30.57 -1.75 -38.43
N PRO A 770 30.40 -2.72 -39.37
CA PRO A 770 29.64 -2.52 -40.61
C PRO A 770 28.24 -1.91 -40.41
N TRP A 771 27.51 -2.39 -39.40
CA TRP A 771 26.21 -1.84 -39.00
C TRP A 771 26.17 -0.33 -38.76
N VAL A 772 27.26 0.32 -38.34
CA VAL A 772 27.28 1.79 -38.15
C VAL A 772 27.06 2.51 -39.48
N LYS A 773 27.60 1.95 -40.58
CA LYS A 773 27.43 2.48 -41.95
C LYS A 773 26.16 1.96 -42.62
N GLU A 774 25.88 0.65 -42.47
CA GLU A 774 24.78 -0.05 -43.16
C GLU A 774 23.42 0.25 -42.52
N HIS A 775 23.39 0.39 -41.20
CA HIS A 775 22.18 0.60 -40.40
C HIS A 775 22.34 1.78 -39.43
N PRO A 776 22.56 3.02 -39.93
CA PRO A 776 22.80 4.17 -39.06
C PRO A 776 21.63 4.45 -38.11
N HIS A 777 20.40 4.10 -38.49
CA HIS A 777 19.20 4.24 -37.66
C HIS A 777 19.19 3.33 -36.43
N TRP A 778 20.07 2.31 -36.36
CA TRP A 778 20.27 1.48 -35.16
C TRP A 778 21.03 2.18 -34.04
N PHE A 779 21.56 3.39 -34.25
CA PHE A 779 22.39 4.10 -33.27
C PHE A 779 21.81 5.47 -32.90
N TYR A 780 22.20 5.96 -31.74
CA TYR A 780 21.84 7.31 -31.28
C TYR A 780 22.86 8.35 -31.75
N TRP A 781 22.52 9.03 -32.84
CA TRP A 781 23.30 10.17 -33.34
C TRP A 781 22.97 11.45 -32.57
N ARG A 782 24.01 12.18 -32.19
CA ARG A 782 23.91 13.52 -31.63
C ARG A 782 23.64 14.55 -32.74
N PRO A 783 23.13 15.75 -32.40
CA PRO A 783 22.87 16.79 -33.38
C PRO A 783 24.08 17.22 -34.22
N ASP A 784 25.31 17.00 -33.72
CA ASP A 784 26.57 17.28 -34.40
C ASP A 784 27.04 16.15 -35.33
N GLY A 785 26.26 15.07 -35.47
CA GLY A 785 26.59 13.92 -36.29
C GLY A 785 27.54 12.92 -35.64
N THR A 786 27.83 13.03 -34.34
CA THR A 786 28.64 12.03 -33.60
C THR A 786 27.76 11.01 -32.88
N ILE A 787 28.26 9.80 -32.63
CA ILE A 787 27.56 8.80 -31.80
C ILE A 787 28.09 8.88 -30.36
N ARG A 788 27.20 8.83 -29.36
CA ARG A 788 27.63 8.75 -27.96
C ARG A 788 28.24 7.37 -27.68
N TYR A 789 29.48 7.35 -27.23
CA TYR A 789 30.15 6.14 -26.77
C TYR A 789 29.47 5.54 -25.52
N ALA A 790 29.64 4.24 -25.28
CA ALA A 790 28.97 3.55 -24.17
C ALA A 790 29.59 3.90 -22.80
N GLU A 791 28.76 3.94 -21.76
CA GLU A 791 29.18 4.22 -20.38
C GLU A 791 28.42 3.29 -19.43
N ASN A 792 29.12 2.75 -18.43
CA ASN A 792 28.52 2.10 -17.26
C ASN A 792 29.13 2.76 -16.01
N PRO A 793 28.57 3.90 -15.54
CA PRO A 793 29.23 4.77 -14.59
C PRO A 793 29.77 4.02 -13.35
N PRO A 794 31.05 4.24 -12.95
CA PRO A 794 31.98 5.26 -13.46
C PRO A 794 32.79 4.84 -14.72
N LYS A 795 32.63 3.62 -15.25
CA LYS A 795 33.39 3.12 -16.41
C LYS A 795 32.96 3.80 -17.71
N LYS A 796 33.94 4.23 -18.52
CA LYS A 796 33.76 4.82 -19.85
C LYS A 796 34.38 3.91 -20.91
N TYR A 797 33.66 3.70 -22.01
CA TYR A 797 34.07 2.83 -23.10
C TYR A 797 34.05 3.60 -24.41
N GLN A 798 35.10 4.38 -24.64
CA GLN A 798 35.25 5.25 -25.82
C GLN A 798 35.38 4.48 -27.14
N ASP A 799 35.76 3.21 -27.07
CA ASP A 799 35.98 2.26 -28.15
C ASP A 799 34.69 1.56 -28.63
N ILE A 800 33.54 1.82 -27.99
CA ILE A 800 32.26 1.20 -28.34
C ILE A 800 31.08 2.17 -28.31
N VAL A 801 30.06 1.84 -29.08
CA VAL A 801 28.77 2.53 -29.18
C VAL A 801 27.63 1.54 -28.93
N ASN A 802 26.55 2.04 -28.33
CA ASN A 802 25.36 1.26 -28.04
C ASN A 802 24.34 1.32 -29.18
N VAL A 803 23.67 0.20 -29.43
CA VAL A 803 22.51 0.13 -30.33
C VAL A 803 21.22 0.60 -29.64
N SER A 804 20.27 1.07 -30.44
CA SER A 804 18.91 1.46 -30.05
C SER A 804 17.95 0.32 -30.34
N PHE A 805 17.30 -0.22 -29.32
CA PHE A 805 16.38 -1.37 -29.45
C PHE A 805 14.97 -1.04 -29.94
N TYR A 806 14.64 0.24 -30.04
CA TYR A 806 13.31 0.73 -30.38
C TYR A 806 13.41 1.78 -31.49
N ARG A 807 12.35 2.55 -31.72
CA ARG A 807 12.24 3.50 -32.84
C ARG A 807 12.36 2.78 -34.18
N GLN A 808 13.20 3.29 -35.08
CA GLN A 808 13.37 2.77 -36.43
C GLN A 808 14.16 1.45 -36.47
N SER A 809 14.79 1.04 -35.38
CA SER A 809 15.52 -0.23 -35.31
C SER A 809 14.62 -1.44 -35.05
N TYR A 810 13.40 -1.23 -34.57
CA TYR A 810 12.48 -2.32 -34.26
C TYR A 810 11.57 -2.62 -35.48
N PRO A 811 11.40 -3.89 -35.88
CA PRO A 811 11.92 -5.12 -35.27
C PRO A 811 13.29 -5.59 -35.81
N ASP A 812 13.86 -4.93 -36.83
CA ASP A 812 14.99 -5.44 -37.60
C ASP A 812 16.25 -5.77 -36.77
N LEU A 813 16.63 -4.91 -35.83
CA LEU A 813 17.76 -5.17 -34.94
C LEU A 813 17.53 -6.41 -34.06
N TRP A 814 16.28 -6.64 -33.61
CA TRP A 814 15.97 -7.82 -32.80
C TRP A 814 16.17 -9.10 -33.61
N TYR A 815 15.72 -9.11 -34.88
CA TYR A 815 15.96 -10.22 -35.78
C TYR A 815 17.45 -10.42 -36.07
N ALA A 816 18.20 -9.35 -36.36
CA ALA A 816 19.64 -9.44 -36.62
C ALA A 816 20.41 -10.06 -35.44
N LEU A 817 20.13 -9.62 -34.20
CA LEU A 817 20.76 -10.16 -33.00
C LEU A 817 20.38 -11.62 -32.74
N ARG A 818 19.12 -12.00 -32.95
CA ARG A 818 18.68 -13.39 -32.87
C ARG A 818 19.40 -14.25 -33.93
N ASP A 819 19.48 -13.78 -35.16
CA ASP A 819 20.05 -14.54 -36.28
C ASP A 819 21.54 -14.78 -36.11
N VAL A 820 22.28 -13.83 -35.50
CA VAL A 820 23.66 -14.04 -35.03
C VAL A 820 23.74 -15.23 -34.07
N VAL A 821 22.89 -15.28 -33.04
CA VAL A 821 22.88 -16.39 -32.06
C VAL A 821 22.53 -17.71 -32.74
N LEU A 822 21.52 -17.73 -33.63
CA LEU A 822 21.13 -18.93 -34.38
C LEU A 822 22.21 -19.41 -35.35
N MET A 823 22.98 -18.49 -35.94
CA MET A 823 24.12 -18.82 -36.78
C MET A 823 25.20 -19.52 -35.96
N TRP A 824 25.57 -18.99 -34.79
CA TRP A 824 26.52 -19.66 -33.90
C TRP A 824 26.00 -21.00 -33.36
N CYS A 825 24.69 -21.13 -33.15
CA CYS A 825 24.06 -22.43 -32.90
C CYS A 825 24.26 -23.38 -34.08
N LYS A 826 24.11 -22.93 -35.32
CA LYS A 826 24.38 -23.75 -36.50
C LYS A 826 25.84 -24.21 -36.57
N GLU A 827 26.79 -23.39 -36.13
CA GLU A 827 28.22 -23.72 -36.03
C GLU A 827 28.59 -24.58 -34.80
N GLY A 828 27.60 -24.96 -33.97
CA GLY A 828 27.75 -25.93 -32.89
C GLY A 828 27.90 -25.34 -31.48
N VAL A 829 27.83 -24.02 -31.32
CA VAL A 829 27.80 -23.37 -30.00
C VAL A 829 26.43 -23.56 -29.36
N ARG A 830 26.38 -23.89 -28.07
CA ARG A 830 25.11 -24.07 -27.33
C ARG A 830 25.05 -23.26 -26.05
N ILE A 831 26.06 -22.45 -25.77
CA ILE A 831 26.17 -21.70 -24.53
C ILE A 831 26.60 -20.28 -24.87
N PHE A 832 25.83 -19.31 -24.38
CA PHE A 832 26.12 -17.89 -24.59
C PHE A 832 26.24 -17.19 -23.25
N ARG A 833 27.41 -16.63 -22.97
CA ARG A 833 27.62 -15.68 -21.87
C ARG A 833 27.24 -14.32 -22.40
N VAL A 834 26.14 -13.76 -21.93
CA VAL A 834 25.62 -12.48 -22.42
C VAL A 834 26.18 -11.35 -21.58
N ASP A 835 26.85 -10.41 -22.23
CA ASP A 835 27.50 -9.26 -21.60
C ASP A 835 26.49 -8.17 -21.20
N ASN A 836 26.55 -7.76 -19.93
CA ASN A 836 25.77 -6.66 -19.38
C ASN A 836 24.28 -6.62 -19.85
N PRO A 837 23.50 -7.72 -19.78
CA PRO A 837 22.13 -7.77 -20.30
C PRO A 837 21.19 -6.80 -19.59
N HIS A 838 21.53 -6.37 -18.37
CA HIS A 838 20.78 -5.38 -17.60
C HIS A 838 20.78 -3.97 -18.23
N THR A 839 21.64 -3.72 -19.23
CA THR A 839 21.68 -2.47 -20.00
C THR A 839 20.80 -2.52 -21.27
N LYS A 840 20.19 -3.68 -21.56
CA LYS A 840 19.35 -3.93 -22.74
C LYS A 840 17.91 -4.26 -22.28
N PRO A 841 16.88 -4.08 -23.12
CA PRO A 841 15.50 -4.22 -22.69
C PRO A 841 15.12 -5.65 -22.29
N PHE A 842 14.37 -5.82 -21.19
CA PHE A 842 13.89 -7.13 -20.75
C PHE A 842 13.00 -7.85 -21.77
N PRO A 843 12.05 -7.18 -22.48
CA PRO A 843 11.21 -7.86 -23.48
C PRO A 843 12.01 -8.45 -24.64
N PHE A 844 13.13 -7.82 -25.01
CA PHE A 844 14.03 -8.36 -26.04
C PHE A 844 14.63 -9.69 -25.60
N TRP A 845 15.18 -9.76 -24.39
CA TRP A 845 15.77 -10.99 -23.86
C TRP A 845 14.73 -12.09 -23.72
N GLU A 846 13.55 -11.75 -23.21
CA GLU A 846 12.44 -12.69 -23.08
C GLU A 846 12.07 -13.33 -24.42
N TRP A 847 11.89 -12.50 -25.45
CA TRP A 847 11.57 -12.97 -26.79
C TRP A 847 12.72 -13.76 -27.44
N MET A 848 13.95 -13.22 -27.42
CA MET A 848 15.10 -13.79 -28.12
C MET A 848 15.49 -15.15 -27.56
N ILE A 849 15.57 -15.27 -26.22
CA ILE A 849 15.91 -16.55 -25.57
C ILE A 849 14.87 -17.61 -25.93
N ARG A 850 13.57 -17.24 -25.88
CA ARG A 850 12.47 -18.15 -26.22
C ARG A 850 12.57 -18.62 -27.67
N GLU A 851 12.74 -17.71 -28.62
CA GLU A 851 12.88 -18.04 -30.05
C GLU A 851 14.11 -18.92 -30.35
N VAL A 852 15.21 -18.74 -29.63
CA VAL A 852 16.40 -19.59 -29.79
C VAL A 852 16.13 -20.98 -29.22
N GLN A 853 15.53 -21.07 -28.02
CA GLN A 853 15.24 -22.35 -27.37
C GLN A 853 14.14 -23.15 -28.07
N ASP A 854 13.23 -22.48 -28.80
CA ASP A 854 12.24 -23.16 -29.67
C ASP A 854 12.90 -23.97 -30.79
N ARG A 855 14.05 -23.51 -31.29
CA ARG A 855 14.81 -24.19 -32.36
C ARG A 855 15.96 -25.04 -31.84
N TYR A 856 16.57 -24.62 -30.74
CA TYR A 856 17.71 -25.26 -30.08
C TYR A 856 17.42 -25.34 -28.57
N PRO A 857 16.59 -26.29 -28.11
CA PRO A 857 16.17 -26.39 -26.71
C PRO A 857 17.33 -26.68 -25.76
N ASP A 858 18.48 -27.10 -26.28
CA ASP A 858 19.73 -27.31 -25.53
C ASP A 858 20.58 -26.05 -25.35
N ALA A 859 20.16 -24.90 -25.90
CA ALA A 859 20.84 -23.62 -25.75
C ALA A 859 20.71 -23.05 -24.32
N LEU A 860 21.84 -22.65 -23.73
CA LEU A 860 21.93 -22.08 -22.39
C LEU A 860 22.43 -20.63 -22.45
N PHE A 861 21.83 -19.76 -21.63
CA PHE A 861 22.20 -18.36 -21.54
C PHE A 861 22.65 -17.99 -20.11
N LEU A 862 23.85 -17.43 -19.99
CA LEU A 862 24.40 -16.91 -18.73
C LEU A 862 24.31 -15.38 -18.73
N ALA A 863 23.57 -14.80 -17.78
CA ALA A 863 23.48 -13.36 -17.62
C ALA A 863 24.64 -12.80 -16.80
N GLU A 864 25.52 -12.00 -17.40
CA GLU A 864 26.50 -11.21 -16.66
C GLU A 864 25.90 -9.89 -16.16
N ALA A 865 25.19 -9.96 -15.05
CA ALA A 865 24.48 -8.80 -14.51
C ALA A 865 24.94 -8.45 -13.09
N PHE A 866 26.05 -7.74 -12.96
CA PHE A 866 26.47 -7.13 -11.68
C PHE A 866 25.74 -5.81 -11.45
N THR A 867 24.44 -5.91 -11.15
CA THR A 867 23.54 -4.76 -10.93
C THR A 867 22.74 -4.97 -9.65
N ARG A 868 21.71 -4.16 -9.36
CA ARG A 868 20.86 -4.30 -8.17
C ARG A 868 20.07 -5.64 -8.18
N PRO A 869 19.75 -6.23 -7.00
CA PRO A 869 19.17 -7.59 -6.92
C PRO A 869 17.87 -7.78 -7.71
N LYS A 870 16.97 -6.79 -7.71
CA LYS A 870 15.69 -6.88 -8.44
C LYS A 870 15.88 -7.03 -9.96
N LEU A 871 16.89 -6.37 -10.54
CA LEU A 871 17.19 -6.49 -11.97
C LEU A 871 17.78 -7.85 -12.31
N MET A 872 18.67 -8.38 -11.46
CA MET A 872 19.22 -9.73 -11.62
C MET A 872 18.12 -10.79 -11.57
N LYS A 873 17.23 -10.71 -10.58
CA LYS A 873 16.09 -11.61 -10.44
C LYS A 873 15.15 -11.52 -11.65
N ARG A 874 14.90 -10.32 -12.18
CA ARG A 874 14.10 -10.14 -13.40
C ARG A 874 14.74 -10.81 -14.61
N LEU A 875 16.05 -10.66 -14.80
CA LEU A 875 16.77 -11.32 -15.90
C LEU A 875 16.68 -12.84 -15.81
N ALA A 876 16.83 -13.40 -14.61
CA ALA A 876 16.59 -14.81 -14.40
C ALA A 876 15.14 -15.19 -14.78
N LYS A 877 14.12 -14.48 -14.30
CA LYS A 877 12.71 -14.76 -14.61
C LYS A 877 12.37 -14.72 -16.12
N VAL A 878 12.96 -13.81 -16.90
CA VAL A 878 12.64 -13.68 -18.34
C VAL A 878 13.24 -14.79 -19.22
N GLY A 879 14.15 -15.63 -18.71
CA GLY A 879 14.60 -16.82 -19.45
C GLY A 879 16.06 -17.20 -19.30
N PHE A 880 16.92 -16.33 -18.74
CA PHE A 880 18.36 -16.64 -18.62
C PHE A 880 18.60 -17.90 -17.78
N THR A 881 19.18 -18.95 -18.39
CA THR A 881 19.46 -20.23 -17.74
C THR A 881 20.23 -20.04 -16.43
N GLN A 882 21.32 -19.27 -16.48
CA GLN A 882 22.23 -19.00 -15.37
C GLN A 882 22.40 -17.51 -15.14
N SER A 883 22.88 -17.14 -13.95
CA SER A 883 23.20 -15.76 -13.59
C SER A 883 24.55 -15.68 -12.90
N TYR A 884 25.38 -14.70 -13.26
CA TYR A 884 26.46 -14.29 -12.35
C TYR A 884 25.86 -13.83 -11.00
N SER A 885 26.70 -13.81 -9.97
CA SER A 885 26.27 -13.58 -8.59
C SER A 885 27.19 -12.58 -7.89
N TYR A 886 26.83 -12.17 -6.67
CA TYR A 886 27.72 -11.35 -5.83
C TYR A 886 28.80 -12.13 -5.10
N PHE A 887 29.02 -13.40 -5.46
CA PHE A 887 29.94 -14.29 -4.75
C PHE A 887 31.30 -13.65 -4.48
N THR A 888 31.91 -12.98 -5.46
CA THR A 888 33.21 -12.29 -5.36
C THR A 888 33.29 -11.26 -4.23
N TRP A 889 32.17 -10.61 -3.89
CA TRP A 889 32.06 -9.61 -2.82
C TRP A 889 31.37 -10.16 -1.56
N ARG A 890 31.28 -11.48 -1.41
CA ARG A 890 30.87 -12.14 -0.17
C ARG A 890 32.05 -12.94 0.35
N THR A 891 32.68 -12.46 1.41
CA THR A 891 33.96 -12.96 1.91
C THR A 891 33.89 -13.44 3.35
N THR A 892 33.02 -12.85 4.17
CA THR A 892 32.85 -13.25 5.57
C THR A 892 31.81 -14.36 5.73
N LYS A 893 31.83 -15.05 6.88
CA LYS A 893 30.87 -16.11 7.23
C LYS A 893 29.41 -15.60 7.21
N PRO A 894 29.05 -14.45 7.81
CA PRO A 894 27.70 -13.89 7.71
C PRO A 894 27.30 -13.57 6.27
N GLU A 895 28.16 -12.87 5.52
CA GLU A 895 27.90 -12.49 4.13
C GLU A 895 27.59 -13.70 3.22
N LEU A 896 28.38 -14.76 3.34
CA LEU A 896 28.18 -16.00 2.58
C LEU A 896 26.90 -16.70 3.03
N THR A 897 26.66 -16.80 4.33
CA THR A 897 25.49 -17.50 4.89
C THR A 897 24.19 -16.79 4.49
N GLU A 898 24.10 -15.48 4.66
CA GLU A 898 22.93 -14.68 4.30
C GLU A 898 22.63 -14.76 2.81
N TYR A 899 23.64 -14.56 1.95
CA TYR A 899 23.44 -14.54 0.51
C TYR A 899 23.02 -15.92 -0.04
N LEU A 900 23.63 -17.00 0.44
CA LEU A 900 23.28 -18.34 -0.02
C LEU A 900 21.94 -18.81 0.55
N THR A 901 21.58 -18.37 1.76
CA THR A 901 20.24 -18.59 2.33
C THR A 901 19.19 -17.89 1.47
N GLU A 902 19.41 -16.63 1.07
CA GLU A 902 18.53 -15.93 0.13
C GLU A 902 18.34 -16.74 -1.17
N LEU A 903 19.42 -17.19 -1.80
CA LEU A 903 19.33 -17.88 -3.09
C LEU A 903 18.71 -19.28 -3.03
N THR A 904 18.90 -20.01 -1.92
CA THR A 904 18.49 -21.43 -1.81
C THR A 904 17.18 -21.65 -1.05
N GLN A 905 16.78 -20.71 -0.19
CA GLN A 905 15.62 -20.86 0.70
C GLN A 905 14.48 -19.88 0.40
N SER A 906 14.69 -18.85 -0.43
CA SER A 906 13.61 -17.99 -0.93
C SER A 906 13.04 -18.47 -2.27
N GLU A 907 12.03 -17.77 -2.80
CA GLU A 907 11.49 -17.95 -4.16
C GLU A 907 12.59 -17.95 -5.26
N SER A 908 13.74 -17.30 -5.01
CA SER A 908 14.86 -17.24 -5.97
C SER A 908 15.32 -18.62 -6.46
N ARG A 909 15.18 -19.65 -5.62
CA ARG A 909 15.53 -21.04 -5.96
C ARG A 909 14.74 -21.58 -7.15
N GLU A 910 13.56 -21.01 -7.41
CA GLU A 910 12.64 -21.47 -8.45
C GLU A 910 13.03 -20.98 -9.85
N TYR A 911 13.88 -19.95 -9.98
CA TYR A 911 14.18 -19.35 -11.28
C TYR A 911 15.63 -18.92 -11.48
N MET A 912 16.44 -18.81 -10.42
CA MET A 912 17.81 -18.31 -10.49
C MET A 912 18.82 -19.42 -10.17
N ARG A 913 19.68 -19.75 -11.15
CA ARG A 913 20.82 -20.65 -10.96
C ARG A 913 22.11 -19.83 -11.02
N PRO A 914 22.81 -19.65 -9.90
CA PRO A 914 24.02 -18.86 -9.91
C PRO A 914 25.19 -19.63 -10.54
N ASN A 915 25.98 -18.91 -11.33
CA ASN A 915 27.30 -19.33 -11.80
C ASN A 915 28.36 -18.58 -10.97
N PHE A 916 29.04 -19.30 -10.07
CA PHE A 916 30.04 -18.72 -9.17
C PHE A 916 31.41 -18.66 -9.83
N PHE A 917 31.64 -17.62 -10.62
CA PHE A 917 32.99 -17.26 -11.02
C PHE A 917 33.78 -16.73 -9.81
N ALA A 918 34.94 -17.32 -9.53
CA ALA A 918 35.81 -16.86 -8.42
C ALA A 918 36.61 -15.60 -8.80
N ASN A 919 36.84 -15.40 -10.10
CA ASN A 919 37.42 -14.21 -10.72
C ASN A 919 36.85 -14.05 -12.14
N THR A 920 36.98 -12.85 -12.70
CA THR A 920 36.72 -12.59 -14.13
C THR A 920 37.79 -11.63 -14.65
N PRO A 921 37.92 -11.40 -15.97
CA PRO A 921 38.87 -10.42 -16.50
C PRO A 921 38.66 -8.99 -15.98
N ASP A 922 37.45 -8.68 -15.49
CA ASP A 922 37.06 -7.40 -14.90
C ASP A 922 37.11 -7.36 -13.37
N ILE A 923 37.19 -8.51 -12.72
CA ILE A 923 37.08 -8.66 -11.26
C ILE A 923 38.19 -9.58 -10.74
N LEU A 924 39.20 -8.95 -10.15
CA LEU A 924 40.16 -9.52 -9.22
C LEU A 924 39.73 -9.09 -7.80
N PRO A 925 39.00 -9.94 -7.06
CA PRO A 925 38.48 -9.59 -5.74
C PRO A 925 39.62 -9.22 -4.77
N PRO A 926 39.45 -8.21 -3.89
CA PRO A 926 40.48 -7.78 -2.94
C PRO A 926 41.06 -8.92 -2.08
N ILE A 927 40.25 -9.92 -1.72
CA ILE A 927 40.71 -11.08 -0.95
C ILE A 927 41.79 -11.90 -1.68
N LEU A 928 41.77 -11.95 -3.02
CA LEU A 928 42.79 -12.64 -3.81
C LEU A 928 44.09 -11.85 -3.89
N THR A 929 44.00 -10.51 -3.99
CA THR A 929 45.16 -9.61 -4.01
C THR A 929 46.00 -9.71 -2.74
N HIS A 930 45.35 -9.75 -1.57
CA HIS A 930 46.04 -9.75 -0.29
C HIS A 930 46.32 -11.17 0.26
N GLY A 931 45.45 -12.15 -0.07
CA GLY A 931 45.51 -13.48 0.51
C GLY A 931 46.33 -14.52 -0.28
N GLY A 932 46.84 -14.17 -1.47
CA GLY A 932 47.75 -15.01 -2.26
C GLY A 932 47.20 -16.41 -2.57
N ARG A 933 48.10 -17.40 -2.67
CA ARG A 933 47.74 -18.80 -3.02
C ARG A 933 46.69 -19.42 -2.06
N PRO A 934 46.77 -19.25 -0.73
CA PRO A 934 45.71 -19.74 0.17
C PRO A 934 44.31 -19.21 -0.15
N ALA A 935 44.18 -17.91 -0.45
CA ALA A 935 42.89 -17.34 -0.82
C ALA A 935 42.35 -17.92 -2.14
N HIS A 936 43.21 -18.18 -3.12
CA HIS A 936 42.81 -18.85 -4.38
C HIS A 936 42.32 -20.28 -4.12
N MET A 937 43.00 -21.05 -3.26
CA MET A 937 42.54 -22.39 -2.90
C MET A 937 41.20 -22.35 -2.15
N MET A 938 41.06 -21.45 -1.17
CA MET A 938 39.84 -21.26 -0.38
C MET A 938 38.65 -20.87 -1.25
N ARG A 939 38.81 -19.86 -2.11
CA ARG A 939 37.73 -19.36 -2.98
C ARG A 939 37.36 -20.36 -4.06
N ALA A 940 38.31 -21.17 -4.56
CA ALA A 940 38.02 -22.27 -5.47
C ALA A 940 37.10 -23.32 -4.82
N VAL A 941 37.38 -23.73 -3.58
CA VAL A 941 36.50 -24.66 -2.85
C VAL A 941 35.12 -24.07 -2.69
N LEU A 942 35.01 -22.85 -2.13
CA LEU A 942 33.73 -22.21 -1.89
C LEU A 942 32.89 -22.09 -3.16
N ALA A 943 33.48 -21.65 -4.27
CA ALA A 943 32.78 -21.53 -5.55
C ALA A 943 32.25 -22.90 -6.02
N ALA A 944 33.10 -23.91 -5.91
CA ALA A 944 32.88 -25.25 -6.42
C ALA A 944 32.01 -26.14 -5.50
N THR A 945 31.78 -25.80 -4.24
CA THR A 945 30.93 -26.63 -3.34
C THR A 945 29.62 -25.95 -2.98
N LEU A 946 29.58 -24.60 -2.94
CA LEU A 946 28.35 -23.85 -2.65
C LEU A 946 27.39 -23.81 -3.84
N ALA A 947 27.89 -23.78 -5.08
CA ALA A 947 27.07 -23.72 -6.29
C ALA A 947 27.14 -24.99 -7.14
N GLY A 948 26.04 -25.31 -7.81
CA GLY A 948 26.01 -26.34 -8.85
C GLY A 948 26.86 -25.93 -10.06
N VAL A 949 26.95 -24.63 -10.38
CA VAL A 949 27.77 -24.10 -11.47
C VAL A 949 28.80 -23.12 -10.96
N TYR A 950 30.05 -23.26 -11.39
CA TYR A 950 31.13 -22.34 -11.03
C TYR A 950 32.12 -22.16 -12.19
N GLY A 951 32.92 -21.09 -12.14
CA GLY A 951 33.89 -20.79 -13.18
C GLY A 951 35.18 -20.16 -12.68
N LEU A 952 36.24 -20.30 -13.48
CA LEU A 952 37.55 -19.67 -13.25
C LEU A 952 38.07 -19.04 -14.54
N TYR A 953 38.58 -17.82 -14.44
CA TYR A 953 39.36 -17.19 -15.51
C TYR A 953 40.84 -17.57 -15.38
N GLY A 954 41.43 -18.01 -16.49
CA GLY A 954 42.73 -18.68 -16.63
C GLY A 954 43.82 -18.34 -15.60
N PRO A 955 44.20 -17.06 -15.43
CA PRO A 955 45.25 -16.62 -14.50
C PRO A 955 45.03 -17.02 -13.04
N TYR A 956 43.78 -17.34 -12.66
CA TYR A 956 43.45 -17.86 -11.33
C TYR A 956 44.26 -19.11 -10.97
N LEU A 957 44.48 -20.01 -11.93
CA LEU A 957 45.22 -21.25 -11.71
C LEU A 957 46.68 -20.99 -11.32
N LEU A 958 47.21 -19.85 -11.73
CA LEU A 958 48.58 -19.40 -11.48
C LEU A 958 48.67 -18.50 -10.24
N CYS A 959 47.55 -18.28 -9.55
CA CYS A 959 47.42 -17.38 -8.40
C CYS A 959 47.84 -15.94 -8.72
N GLU A 960 47.57 -15.46 -9.93
CA GLU A 960 47.87 -14.08 -10.32
C GLU A 960 47.01 -13.10 -9.48
N ALA A 961 47.70 -12.27 -8.71
CA ALA A 961 47.10 -11.42 -7.67
C ALA A 961 47.47 -9.94 -7.83
N GLU A 962 48.11 -9.55 -8.92
CA GLU A 962 48.54 -8.18 -9.15
C GLU A 962 47.35 -7.33 -9.66
N ALA A 963 46.82 -6.47 -8.79
CA ALA A 963 45.74 -5.56 -9.13
C ALA A 963 46.27 -4.24 -9.71
N TYR A 964 45.55 -3.66 -10.66
CA TYR A 964 45.80 -2.30 -11.11
C TYR A 964 45.52 -1.33 -9.94
N PRO A 965 46.42 -0.35 -9.65
CA PRO A 965 46.28 0.51 -8.48
C PRO A 965 44.89 1.18 -8.36
N GLY A 966 44.23 0.94 -7.23
CA GLY A 966 42.92 1.53 -6.90
C GLY A 966 41.72 0.93 -7.66
N LYS A 967 41.89 -0.20 -8.36
CA LYS A 967 40.82 -0.91 -9.09
C LYS A 967 40.81 -2.39 -8.76
N GLU A 968 39.67 -3.03 -9.00
CA GLU A 968 39.52 -4.50 -8.98
C GLU A 968 39.88 -5.14 -10.34
N GLU A 969 40.59 -4.44 -11.22
CA GLU A 969 41.07 -5.01 -12.49
C GLU A 969 42.48 -5.60 -12.32
N TYR A 970 42.82 -6.63 -13.08
CA TYR A 970 44.21 -7.13 -13.17
C TYR A 970 45.14 -6.03 -13.71
N ASN A 971 46.33 -5.89 -13.12
CA ASN A 971 47.40 -5.16 -13.78
C ASN A 971 47.82 -5.94 -15.04
N HIS A 972 48.19 -5.25 -16.11
CA HIS A 972 48.54 -5.87 -17.38
C HIS A 972 47.43 -6.80 -17.91
N SER A 973 46.18 -6.36 -17.78
CA SER A 973 45.00 -7.17 -18.09
C SER A 973 45.01 -7.68 -19.53
N GLU A 974 44.75 -8.98 -19.68
CA GLU A 974 44.62 -9.70 -20.96
C GLU A 974 43.52 -9.13 -21.87
N LYS A 975 42.62 -8.29 -21.34
CA LYS A 975 41.67 -7.50 -22.13
C LYS A 975 42.35 -6.53 -23.09
N TYR A 976 43.51 -6.00 -22.75
CA TYR A 976 44.19 -4.94 -23.52
C TYR A 976 45.50 -5.38 -24.16
N GLU A 977 46.03 -6.55 -23.80
CA GLU A 977 47.26 -7.10 -24.34
C GLU A 977 47.18 -8.62 -24.53
N VAL A 978 47.98 -9.16 -25.45
CA VAL A 978 48.20 -10.61 -25.54
C VAL A 978 49.11 -11.04 -24.39
N ARG A 979 48.71 -12.09 -23.68
CA ARG A 979 49.48 -12.68 -22.57
C ARG A 979 49.96 -14.07 -22.97
N HIS A 980 51.04 -14.52 -22.34
CA HIS A 980 51.54 -15.88 -22.48
C HIS A 980 51.68 -16.48 -21.09
N TRP A 981 51.00 -17.61 -20.87
CA TRP A 981 50.88 -18.24 -19.57
C TRP A 981 51.69 -19.53 -19.51
N ASP A 982 52.63 -19.61 -18.57
CA ASP A 982 53.26 -20.88 -18.22
C ASP A 982 52.34 -21.65 -17.26
N TRP A 983 51.50 -22.52 -17.83
CA TRP A 983 50.56 -23.36 -17.08
C TRP A 983 51.23 -24.35 -16.12
N ASN A 984 52.55 -24.53 -16.19
CA ASN A 984 53.32 -25.40 -15.30
C ASN A 984 54.17 -24.62 -14.29
N LYS A 985 54.00 -23.29 -14.19
CA LYS A 985 54.68 -22.43 -13.21
C LYS A 985 54.58 -23.02 -11.79
N PRO A 986 55.70 -23.17 -11.05
CA PRO A 986 55.67 -23.65 -9.68
C PRO A 986 54.74 -22.83 -8.80
N GLY A 987 53.95 -23.49 -7.95
CA GLY A 987 52.99 -22.83 -7.06
C GLY A 987 51.57 -22.67 -7.63
N ASN A 988 51.32 -23.10 -8.87
CA ASN A 988 49.97 -23.19 -9.42
C ASN A 988 49.06 -24.13 -8.59
N ILE A 989 47.75 -24.06 -8.84
CA ILE A 989 46.71 -24.83 -8.13
C ILE A 989 45.94 -25.78 -9.05
N ARG A 990 46.50 -26.18 -10.20
CA ARG A 990 45.82 -27.06 -11.17
C ARG A 990 45.41 -28.40 -10.58
N ASP A 991 46.32 -29.07 -9.86
CA ASP A 991 46.03 -30.36 -9.23
C ASP A 991 44.95 -30.24 -8.15
N TYR A 992 44.93 -29.11 -7.45
CA TYR A 992 43.92 -28.82 -6.43
C TYR A 992 42.53 -28.62 -7.02
N VAL A 993 42.42 -27.84 -8.11
CA VAL A 993 41.16 -27.68 -8.87
C VAL A 993 40.72 -29.00 -9.49
N THR A 994 41.66 -29.79 -10.01
CA THR A 994 41.40 -31.13 -10.55
C THR A 994 40.76 -32.04 -9.48
N ALA A 995 41.32 -32.05 -8.26
CA ALA A 995 40.77 -32.80 -7.15
C ALA A 995 39.35 -32.34 -6.79
N ILE A 996 39.10 -31.03 -6.74
CA ILE A 996 37.77 -30.47 -6.45
C ILE A 996 36.74 -30.88 -7.51
N ASN A 997 37.08 -30.81 -8.79
CA ASN A 997 36.17 -31.21 -9.87
C ASN A 997 35.90 -32.71 -9.87
N ARG A 998 36.90 -33.55 -9.57
CA ARG A 998 36.68 -34.97 -9.32
C ARG A 998 35.70 -35.19 -8.17
N ILE A 999 35.91 -34.51 -7.04
CA ILE A 999 35.02 -34.57 -5.87
C ILE A 999 33.58 -34.19 -6.25
N ARG A 1000 33.37 -33.10 -7.01
CA ARG A 1000 32.04 -32.70 -7.50
C ARG A 1000 31.38 -33.77 -8.38
N ARG A 1001 32.15 -34.38 -9.29
CA ARG A 1001 31.63 -35.40 -10.22
C ARG A 1001 31.23 -36.69 -9.49
N GLU A 1002 31.99 -37.11 -8.50
CA GLU A 1002 31.76 -38.34 -7.73
C GLU A 1002 30.68 -38.21 -6.64
N ASN A 1003 30.19 -37.00 -6.35
CA ASN A 1003 29.24 -36.75 -5.25
C ASN A 1003 27.99 -35.99 -5.74
N PRO A 1004 26.88 -36.70 -6.03
CA PRO A 1004 25.64 -36.11 -6.51
C PRO A 1004 25.09 -34.96 -5.64
N ALA A 1005 25.35 -34.98 -4.33
CA ALA A 1005 24.93 -33.90 -3.45
C ALA A 1005 25.55 -32.53 -3.83
N LEU A 1006 26.75 -32.52 -4.41
CA LEU A 1006 27.42 -31.29 -4.87
C LEU A 1006 26.90 -30.78 -6.22
N GLN A 1007 26.11 -31.60 -6.94
CA GLN A 1007 25.54 -31.27 -8.24
C GLN A 1007 24.21 -30.52 -8.13
N GLN A 1008 23.60 -30.51 -6.95
CA GLN A 1008 22.38 -29.79 -6.64
C GLN A 1008 22.70 -28.44 -5.96
N PHE A 1009 21.85 -27.44 -6.13
CA PHE A 1009 22.07 -26.11 -5.53
C PHE A 1009 21.24 -25.90 -4.25
N THR A 1010 19.99 -26.34 -4.25
CA THR A 1010 18.98 -26.02 -3.22
C THR A 1010 19.05 -26.90 -1.97
N ASN A 1011 19.88 -27.95 -2.00
CA ASN A 1011 20.11 -28.87 -0.88
C ASN A 1011 21.17 -28.38 0.13
N LEU A 1012 21.62 -27.13 0.01
CA LEU A 1012 22.61 -26.51 0.91
C LEU A 1012 22.00 -26.19 2.28
N ARG A 1013 22.71 -26.58 3.35
CA ARG A 1013 22.43 -26.19 4.73
C ARG A 1013 23.71 -25.74 5.42
N PHE A 1014 23.61 -24.67 6.21
CA PHE A 1014 24.71 -24.19 7.06
C PHE A 1014 24.57 -24.79 8.47
N TYR A 1015 25.70 -25.16 9.05
CA TYR A 1015 25.76 -25.74 10.40
C TYR A 1015 26.72 -24.95 11.28
N ASN A 1016 26.65 -25.20 12.58
CA ASN A 1016 27.42 -24.42 13.51
C ASN A 1016 28.90 -24.85 13.56
N ALA A 1017 29.79 -23.89 13.38
CA ALA A 1017 31.19 -23.97 13.75
C ALA A 1017 31.45 -22.87 14.77
N PHE A 1018 32.00 -23.23 15.93
CA PHE A 1018 32.26 -22.34 17.06
C PHE A 1018 33.55 -21.49 16.87
N ASP A 1019 33.88 -21.19 15.62
CA ASP A 1019 34.92 -20.25 15.20
C ASP A 1019 34.36 -19.41 14.05
N ASP A 1020 34.51 -18.09 14.13
CA ASP A 1020 33.93 -17.15 13.16
C ASP A 1020 34.64 -17.19 11.79
N ASN A 1021 35.88 -17.67 11.74
CA ASN A 1021 36.64 -17.87 10.51
C ASN A 1021 36.36 -19.24 9.87
N ILE A 1022 35.68 -20.15 10.56
CA ILE A 1022 35.30 -21.45 9.98
C ILE A 1022 33.84 -21.40 9.53
N LEU A 1023 33.65 -21.54 8.21
CA LEU A 1023 32.34 -21.75 7.60
C LEU A 1023 32.08 -23.25 7.47
N LEU A 1024 30.98 -23.73 8.07
CA LEU A 1024 30.56 -25.13 8.01
C LEU A 1024 29.21 -25.24 7.32
N TYR A 1025 29.13 -26.11 6.33
CA TYR A 1025 27.90 -26.39 5.58
C TYR A 1025 27.92 -27.80 5.05
N GLY A 1026 26.74 -28.33 4.76
CA GLY A 1026 26.60 -29.63 4.12
C GLY A 1026 25.54 -29.63 3.04
N LYS A 1027 25.64 -30.67 2.22
CA LYS A 1027 24.79 -30.95 1.07
C LYS A 1027 24.48 -32.43 1.08
N MET A 1028 23.22 -32.77 0.93
CA MET A 1028 22.75 -34.15 0.96
C MET A 1028 21.80 -34.42 -0.21
N THR A 1029 21.83 -35.64 -0.74
CA THR A 1029 20.75 -36.13 -1.61
C THR A 1029 19.47 -36.33 -0.79
N ALA A 1030 18.31 -36.29 -1.44
CA ALA A 1030 17.03 -36.51 -0.76
C ALA A 1030 16.94 -37.89 -0.07
N ALA A 1031 17.56 -38.92 -0.68
CA ALA A 1031 17.66 -40.27 -0.11
C ALA A 1031 18.72 -40.39 1.01
N LYS A 1032 19.57 -39.36 1.20
CA LYS A 1032 20.68 -39.31 2.16
C LYS A 1032 21.71 -40.43 1.97
N ASP A 1033 21.83 -40.95 0.75
CA ASP A 1033 22.85 -41.91 0.31
C ASP A 1033 24.17 -41.24 -0.09
N ASN A 1034 24.16 -39.92 -0.30
CA ASN A 1034 25.36 -39.10 -0.46
C ASN A 1034 25.25 -37.85 0.42
N VAL A 1035 26.05 -37.82 1.49
CA VAL A 1035 26.08 -36.74 2.49
C VAL A 1035 27.47 -36.14 2.52
N ILE A 1036 27.58 -34.85 2.20
CA ILE A 1036 28.86 -34.13 2.18
C ILE A 1036 28.81 -33.03 3.23
N LEU A 1037 29.82 -32.99 4.10
CA LEU A 1037 30.05 -31.92 5.06
C LEU A 1037 31.36 -31.21 4.72
N ILE A 1038 31.34 -29.89 4.67
CA ILE A 1038 32.48 -29.08 4.24
C ILE A 1038 32.77 -28.01 5.31
N ALA A 1039 34.01 -27.94 5.75
CA ALA A 1039 34.54 -26.86 6.58
C ALA A 1039 35.59 -26.07 5.79
N VAL A 1040 35.48 -24.74 5.79
CA VAL A 1040 36.43 -23.84 5.12
C VAL A 1040 36.91 -22.77 6.09
N ASN A 1041 38.22 -22.61 6.21
CA ASN A 1041 38.85 -21.48 6.88
C ASN A 1041 38.83 -20.26 5.93
N LEU A 1042 38.16 -19.19 6.36
CA LEU A 1042 37.97 -17.94 5.63
C LEU A 1042 39.14 -16.95 5.81
N ASP A 1043 40.06 -17.22 6.73
CA ASP A 1043 41.29 -16.44 6.91
C ASP A 1043 42.43 -17.06 6.06
N PRO A 1044 42.91 -16.36 5.02
CA PRO A 1044 43.97 -16.89 4.16
C PRO A 1044 45.37 -16.83 4.79
N HIS A 1045 45.52 -16.22 5.98
CA HIS A 1045 46.81 -15.97 6.61
C HIS A 1045 47.10 -16.92 7.76
N ASN A 1046 46.11 -17.19 8.63
CA ASN A 1046 46.30 -17.94 9.87
C ASN A 1046 45.55 -19.27 9.87
N GLY A 1047 46.14 -20.27 10.55
CA GLY A 1047 45.44 -21.50 10.87
C GLY A 1047 44.36 -21.25 11.93
N HIS A 1048 43.17 -21.78 11.69
CA HIS A 1048 42.03 -21.69 12.62
C HIS A 1048 41.54 -23.10 12.96
N GLY A 1049 41.03 -23.26 14.18
CA GLY A 1049 40.46 -24.51 14.63
C GLY A 1049 39.40 -24.30 15.68
N GLY A 1050 38.37 -25.15 15.63
CA GLY A 1050 37.18 -24.98 16.45
C GLY A 1050 36.36 -26.24 16.51
N THR A 1051 35.39 -26.22 17.42
CA THR A 1051 34.36 -27.27 17.50
C THR A 1051 33.36 -27.05 16.36
N ILE A 1052 32.97 -28.13 15.69
CA ILE A 1052 31.93 -28.18 14.67
C ILE A 1052 30.80 -29.10 15.10
N GLU A 1053 29.59 -28.81 14.65
CA GLU A 1053 28.41 -29.65 14.88
C GLU A 1053 28.07 -30.48 13.62
N VAL A 1054 28.22 -31.80 13.74
CA VAL A 1054 27.83 -32.78 12.72
C VAL A 1054 26.30 -32.97 12.79
N PRO A 1055 25.58 -32.84 11.67
CA PRO A 1055 24.11 -32.80 11.65
C PRO A 1055 23.45 -34.18 11.79
N LEU A 1056 23.68 -34.87 12.91
CA LEU A 1056 23.17 -36.22 13.15
C LEU A 1056 21.63 -36.28 13.14
N TRP A 1057 20.95 -35.23 13.60
CA TRP A 1057 19.48 -35.15 13.59
C TRP A 1057 18.90 -35.14 12.17
N GLU A 1058 19.60 -34.54 11.20
CA GLU A 1058 19.16 -34.59 9.79
C GLU A 1058 19.30 -35.99 9.22
N LEU A 1059 20.17 -36.84 9.78
CA LEU A 1059 20.30 -38.25 9.43
C LEU A 1059 19.33 -39.14 10.21
N GLY A 1060 18.50 -38.58 11.09
CA GLY A 1060 17.61 -39.35 11.96
C GLY A 1060 18.35 -40.10 13.08
N LEU A 1061 19.57 -39.67 13.41
CA LEU A 1061 20.44 -40.29 14.41
C LEU A 1061 20.44 -39.47 15.72
N PRO A 1062 20.60 -40.11 16.89
CA PRO A 1062 20.74 -39.41 18.17
C PRO A 1062 22.10 -38.69 18.28
N ASP A 1063 22.18 -37.67 19.13
CA ASP A 1063 23.36 -36.81 19.33
C ASP A 1063 24.67 -37.55 19.69
N GLY A 1064 24.57 -38.76 20.25
CA GLY A 1064 25.71 -39.63 20.61
C GLY A 1064 26.03 -40.73 19.59
N ALA A 1065 25.38 -40.74 18.43
CA ALA A 1065 25.63 -41.75 17.40
C ALA A 1065 27.03 -41.62 16.79
N HIS A 1066 27.45 -42.66 16.08
CA HIS A 1066 28.69 -42.66 15.32
C HIS A 1066 28.39 -42.67 13.81
N VAL A 1067 29.30 -42.11 13.01
CA VAL A 1067 29.22 -42.12 11.55
C VAL A 1067 30.60 -42.42 10.96
N GLN A 1068 30.65 -43.11 9.82
CA GLN A 1068 31.88 -43.28 9.06
C GLN A 1068 32.12 -42.03 8.21
N VAL A 1069 33.38 -41.63 8.10
CA VAL A 1069 33.78 -40.38 7.45
C VAL A 1069 34.97 -40.65 6.54
N GLU A 1070 34.90 -40.15 5.31
CA GLU A 1070 35.99 -40.17 4.33
C GLU A 1070 36.39 -38.74 3.99
N ASP A 1071 37.65 -38.38 4.26
CA ASP A 1071 38.23 -37.11 3.78
C ASP A 1071 38.49 -37.22 2.28
N LEU A 1072 37.83 -36.39 1.48
CA LEU A 1072 37.81 -36.53 0.02
C LEU A 1072 39.05 -35.97 -0.68
N PHE A 1073 39.89 -35.19 0.02
CA PHE A 1073 41.18 -34.77 -0.51
C PHE A 1073 42.23 -35.87 -0.37
N SER A 1074 42.27 -36.53 0.79
CA SER A 1074 43.28 -37.53 1.15
C SER A 1074 42.84 -38.99 0.92
N GLY A 1075 41.54 -39.26 0.87
CA GLY A 1075 40.96 -40.61 0.87
C GLY A 1075 40.99 -41.30 2.24
N HIS A 1076 41.46 -40.63 3.29
CA HIS A 1076 41.56 -41.22 4.62
C HIS A 1076 40.17 -41.43 5.24
N ARG A 1077 39.94 -42.62 5.80
CA ARG A 1077 38.67 -43.01 6.43
C ARG A 1077 38.81 -43.13 7.94
N PHE A 1078 37.85 -42.59 8.67
CA PHE A 1078 37.80 -42.60 10.13
C PHE A 1078 36.35 -42.54 10.63
N THR A 1079 36.17 -42.59 11.94
CA THR A 1079 34.83 -42.57 12.57
C THR A 1079 34.72 -41.34 13.46
N TRP A 1080 33.60 -40.61 13.33
CA TRP A 1080 33.19 -39.61 14.31
C TRP A 1080 32.18 -40.20 15.28
N ILE A 1081 32.33 -39.89 16.56
CA ILE A 1081 31.44 -40.31 17.64
C ILE A 1081 30.88 -39.06 18.30
N GLY A 1082 29.56 -38.95 18.33
CA GLY A 1082 28.84 -37.78 18.80
C GLY A 1082 28.81 -36.63 17.79
N LYS A 1083 27.91 -35.66 18.01
CA LYS A 1083 27.73 -34.53 17.10
C LYS A 1083 28.84 -33.47 17.15
N PHE A 1084 29.58 -33.35 18.25
CA PHE A 1084 30.63 -32.33 18.37
C PHE A 1084 32.00 -32.91 18.01
N GLN A 1085 32.64 -32.32 16.99
CA GLN A 1085 33.97 -32.72 16.52
C GLN A 1085 34.90 -31.51 16.50
N HIS A 1086 36.21 -31.73 16.64
CA HIS A 1086 37.19 -30.65 16.59
C HIS A 1086 38.00 -30.70 15.30
N VAL A 1087 38.22 -29.56 14.67
CA VAL A 1087 38.94 -29.44 13.40
C VAL A 1087 39.99 -28.34 13.47
N TRP A 1088 41.06 -28.49 12.69
CA TRP A 1088 42.12 -27.50 12.51
C TRP A 1088 42.47 -27.38 11.03
N LEU A 1089 42.39 -26.17 10.47
CA LEU A 1089 42.58 -25.90 9.05
C LEU A 1089 43.69 -24.86 8.87
N ASP A 1090 44.84 -25.31 8.34
CA ASP A 1090 45.99 -24.46 8.00
C ASP A 1090 45.89 -23.99 6.53
N PRO A 1091 45.70 -22.68 6.28
CA PRO A 1091 45.45 -22.16 4.94
C PRO A 1091 46.63 -22.35 3.97
N HIS A 1092 47.87 -22.51 4.48
CA HIS A 1092 49.05 -22.73 3.65
C HIS A 1092 49.21 -24.19 3.21
N ARG A 1093 48.56 -25.12 3.92
CA ARG A 1093 48.50 -26.54 3.57
C ARG A 1093 47.24 -26.87 2.78
N ASN A 1094 46.09 -26.65 3.40
CA ASN A 1094 44.78 -26.82 2.79
C ASN A 1094 43.75 -26.00 3.60
N PRO A 1095 43.15 -24.94 3.03
CA PRO A 1095 42.20 -24.09 3.75
C PRO A 1095 40.83 -24.76 3.99
N ALA A 1096 40.59 -25.96 3.45
CA ALA A 1096 39.30 -26.63 3.56
C ALA A 1096 39.42 -28.12 3.82
N ALA A 1097 38.38 -28.69 4.43
CA ALA A 1097 38.17 -30.11 4.53
C ALA A 1097 36.78 -30.45 3.96
N ILE A 1098 36.73 -31.50 3.12
CA ILE A 1098 35.50 -31.99 2.50
C ILE A 1098 35.36 -33.45 2.89
N TRP A 1099 34.30 -33.76 3.62
CA TRP A 1099 34.04 -35.10 4.13
C TRP A 1099 32.79 -35.71 3.52
N ARG A 1100 32.89 -36.97 3.13
CA ARG A 1100 31.74 -37.81 2.84
C ARG A 1100 31.35 -38.57 4.11
N ILE A 1101 30.11 -38.41 4.54
CA ILE A 1101 29.57 -39.06 5.74
C ILE A 1101 28.73 -40.27 5.30
N VAL A 1102 28.96 -41.41 5.93
CA VAL A 1102 28.20 -42.64 5.74
C VAL A 1102 27.54 -43.01 7.08
N PRO A 1103 26.20 -42.90 7.19
CA PRO A 1103 25.50 -43.26 8.42
C PRO A 1103 25.50 -44.79 8.64
N PRO A 1104 25.33 -45.26 9.89
CA PRO A 1104 25.30 -46.69 10.20
C PRO A 1104 24.16 -47.42 9.48
N GLY A 1105 24.46 -48.55 8.84
CA GLY A 1105 23.43 -49.42 8.22
C GLY A 1105 23.11 -49.12 6.76
N VAL A 1106 23.89 -48.26 6.09
CA VAL A 1106 23.88 -48.07 4.63
C VAL A 1106 24.96 -48.90 3.96
#